data_AF-A0AAV0QAV6-F1
#
_entry.id   AF-A0AAV0QAV6-F1
#
_cell.length_a   1.000
_cell.length_b   1.000
_cell.length_c   1.000
_cell.angle_alpha   90.00
_cell.angle_beta   90.00
_cell.angle_gamma   90.00
#
_symmetry.space_group_name_H-M   'P 1'
#
loop_
_entity.id
_entity.type
_entity.pdbx_description
1 polymer ?
#
loop_
_entity_poly.entity_id
_entity_poly.type
_entity_poly.pdbx_seq_one_letter_code
_entity_poly.pdbx_strand_id
1 'polypeptide(L)'
;MAEMSLEEIKNGKVDLEKIPVDEVFKQLKCTRKGLTSGESEKRLQIFGPNKLEEKHENKFLKFLGFMWNPLSWVMESAAIMAIVLANGGGKPPDWQDFIGIVVLLIINSTISFIEENTAGNAAAALMANLAPQAKVLRDGKWQEVEAAVLVPGDVISIKLGDIVPADARLLEGDPLKIDQAALTGESLPVTRSPGDEVFSGSTCKQGEIDAVVIATGIHTFFGKAAHLVDSTNNVGHFQQVLTSIGNFCIISIGVGVVIEVVVMYAFQHREYRAGIDNLLVLLIGGIPIAMPTVLSVTMAIGSHRLSEQGAITKRMTAIEEMAGMDILCSDKTGTLTLNKLTVDKSLIEVFPERMDADHLILLAARASRVENQDAIDASIVNMLKDPKEARAGITEVHFLPFNPVEKRTAITYYDNNGDWHRASKGAPEQIIELCDLKGEVSKTAHKIIANFADRGLRSLAVAYQTIPDKNKDSAGSPWEFVGLLPLFDPPRHDSAETIRRALELGVSVKMITGDQLAIGIETGRRLGMGTNMYPSSALLTDNDESSMTIDELIEKADGFAGVFPEHKYEIVRRLQDRLHIVGMTGDGVNDAPALKKADIGIAVADATDAARSASDIVLTEPGLSVIVSAVLTSRAIFQRMKNYTIYAVSITIRIVFGFLLVALIWKFDFSPFMVLIIAILNDGTIMTISKDRVKPSPVPDSWKLNEIFATGIVLGAYMAIVTVLFFWLAEDTDFFSVSFNATFGVKSIRGNHEELTAALYLQVSIISQALIFVTRTRGWSISYSERPGILLVVAFFIAQLLATIIAVYAKWDFAGISGIGWGWAGVIWLFTVVTYIPLDVLKFLIRLVLTGHAWENHPDNQVRNAKKKPKKRKRGSNSETSLIMESRFNFFLFCRRVSRRRRATGRTSAKLNGRKRKESSPGLRKWKRSPPPPPRPICTGTATRCRRFLPAKDGGRFKMEGKQTKGDFGLLPCGNKRRKQG
;
A
#
# COMPACT_ATOMS: atom_id res chain seq x y z
N MET A 1 23.86 23.02 -45.78
CA MET A 1 24.33 22.69 -44.41
C MET A 1 24.93 21.29 -44.47
N ALA A 2 25.91 20.96 -43.63
CA ALA A 2 26.57 19.66 -43.67
C ALA A 2 25.68 18.56 -43.05
N GLU A 3 25.78 17.33 -43.55
CA GLU A 3 25.14 16.19 -42.90
C GLU A 3 25.92 15.77 -41.65
N MET A 4 25.32 15.96 -40.48
CA MET A 4 25.90 15.54 -39.21
C MET A 4 25.72 14.03 -38.97
N SER A 5 26.53 13.47 -38.04
CA SER A 5 26.38 12.08 -37.60
C SER A 5 25.41 11.96 -36.41
N LEU A 6 24.84 10.76 -36.22
CA LEU A 6 23.95 10.47 -35.08
C LEU A 6 24.69 10.62 -33.73
N GLU A 7 26.02 10.44 -33.71
CA GLU A 7 26.85 10.62 -32.52
C GLU A 7 26.96 12.10 -32.12
N GLU A 8 26.94 13.04 -33.07
CA GLU A 8 26.94 14.47 -32.76
C GLU A 8 25.61 14.94 -32.16
N ILE A 9 24.50 14.28 -32.54
CA ILE A 9 23.17 14.48 -31.93
C ILE A 9 23.17 13.95 -30.50
N LYS A 10 23.73 12.74 -30.25
CA LYS A 10 23.91 12.19 -28.89
C LYS A 10 24.70 13.13 -27.96
N ASN A 11 25.68 13.85 -28.51
CA ASN A 11 26.49 14.83 -27.78
C ASN A 11 25.78 16.17 -27.50
N GLY A 12 24.47 16.31 -27.79
CA GLY A 12 23.66 17.46 -27.40
C GLY A 12 24.05 18.79 -28.07
N LYS A 13 24.78 18.74 -29.20
CA LYS A 13 25.24 19.95 -29.91
C LYS A 13 24.13 20.71 -30.65
N VAL A 14 22.93 20.14 -30.77
CA VAL A 14 21.84 20.66 -31.60
C VAL A 14 20.56 20.76 -30.78
N ASP A 15 19.99 21.96 -30.77
CA ASP A 15 18.76 22.31 -30.05
C ASP A 15 17.52 21.96 -30.91
N LEU A 16 17.22 20.66 -30.97
CA LEU A 16 16.07 20.12 -31.72
C LEU A 16 14.70 20.61 -31.21
N GLU A 17 14.64 21.23 -30.02
CA GLU A 17 13.44 21.80 -29.40
C GLU A 17 12.88 22.99 -30.22
N LYS A 18 13.74 23.72 -30.94
CA LYS A 18 13.40 25.02 -31.58
C LYS A 18 13.42 25.00 -33.11
N ILE A 19 13.66 23.84 -33.72
CA ILE A 19 13.85 23.63 -35.16
C ILE A 19 12.55 23.15 -35.83
N PRO A 20 12.18 23.65 -37.03
CA PRO A 20 10.93 23.25 -37.70
C PRO A 20 10.92 21.75 -38.05
N VAL A 21 9.72 21.15 -38.05
CA VAL A 21 9.49 19.69 -38.15
C VAL A 21 10.19 19.05 -39.36
N ASP A 22 10.14 19.67 -40.53
CA ASP A 22 10.78 19.14 -41.74
C ASP A 22 12.32 19.27 -41.75
N GLU A 23 12.91 20.02 -40.81
CA GLU A 23 14.35 19.97 -40.53
C GLU A 23 14.70 18.95 -39.44
N VAL A 24 13.81 18.74 -38.46
CA VAL A 24 13.94 17.65 -37.48
C VAL A 24 13.97 16.29 -38.19
N PHE A 25 13.09 16.04 -39.17
CA PHE A 25 13.13 14.82 -40.00
C PHE A 25 14.47 14.65 -40.74
N LYS A 26 15.05 15.73 -41.29
CA LYS A 26 16.33 15.70 -42.00
C LYS A 26 17.51 15.43 -41.05
N GLN A 27 17.50 16.02 -39.86
CA GLN A 27 18.59 15.87 -38.88
C GLN A 27 18.55 14.50 -38.21
N LEU A 28 17.37 14.01 -37.81
CA LEU A 28 17.19 12.65 -37.27
C LEU A 28 17.24 11.55 -38.33
N LYS A 29 17.38 11.91 -39.62
CA LYS A 29 17.41 11.01 -40.78
C LYS A 29 16.27 9.97 -40.72
N CYS A 30 15.05 10.44 -40.51
CA CYS A 30 13.84 9.60 -40.42
C CYS A 30 12.77 10.06 -41.42
N THR A 31 11.69 9.29 -41.58
CA THR A 31 10.61 9.59 -42.54
C THR A 31 9.25 9.63 -41.86
N ARG A 32 8.27 10.31 -42.49
CA ARG A 32 6.86 10.28 -42.06
C ARG A 32 6.21 8.88 -42.11
N LYS A 33 6.90 7.85 -42.62
CA LYS A 33 6.47 6.44 -42.56
C LYS A 33 7.13 5.63 -41.43
N GLY A 34 7.81 6.31 -40.50
CA GLY A 34 8.56 5.70 -39.41
C GLY A 34 9.99 5.33 -39.77
N LEU A 35 10.58 4.46 -38.94
CA LEU A 35 11.90 3.84 -39.13
C LEU A 35 11.75 2.38 -39.59
N THR A 36 12.80 1.80 -40.18
CA THR A 36 12.87 0.35 -40.35
C THR A 36 13.34 -0.35 -39.08
N SER A 37 12.91 -1.58 -38.83
CA SER A 37 13.30 -2.30 -37.59
C SER A 37 14.83 -2.42 -37.45
N GLY A 38 15.54 -2.74 -38.54
CA GLY A 38 17.01 -2.85 -38.56
C GLY A 38 17.77 -1.50 -38.48
N GLU A 39 17.09 -0.36 -38.58
CA GLU A 39 17.65 0.94 -38.19
C GLU A 39 17.40 1.24 -36.71
N SER A 40 16.26 0.83 -36.17
CA SER A 40 15.94 1.03 -34.75
C SER A 40 16.94 0.29 -33.84
N GLU A 41 17.32 -0.95 -34.15
CA GLU A 41 18.33 -1.70 -33.41
C GLU A 41 19.71 -1.02 -33.43
N LYS A 42 20.13 -0.48 -34.58
CA LYS A 42 21.41 0.25 -34.71
C LYS A 42 21.39 1.54 -33.89
N ARG A 43 20.28 2.28 -33.90
CA ARG A 43 20.10 3.48 -33.06
C ARG A 43 20.11 3.10 -31.57
N LEU A 44 19.51 1.97 -31.19
CA LEU A 44 19.48 1.49 -29.80
C LEU A 44 20.90 1.20 -29.28
N GLN A 45 21.78 0.64 -30.11
CA GLN A 45 23.19 0.43 -29.77
C GLN A 45 23.98 1.75 -29.64
N ILE A 46 23.64 2.78 -30.43
CA ILE A 46 24.32 4.09 -30.41
C ILE A 46 23.85 4.95 -29.22
N PHE A 47 22.54 5.11 -29.05
CA PHE A 47 21.96 6.00 -28.04
C PHE A 47 21.82 5.33 -26.66
N GLY A 48 21.65 4.01 -26.63
CA GLY A 48 21.24 3.26 -25.43
C GLY A 48 19.71 3.12 -25.34
N PRO A 49 19.21 2.31 -24.39
CA PRO A 49 17.77 2.16 -24.16
C PRO A 49 17.15 3.43 -23.59
N ASN A 50 15.87 3.65 -23.89
CA ASN A 50 15.05 4.73 -23.32
C ASN A 50 14.64 4.40 -21.87
N LYS A 51 15.63 4.33 -20.98
CA LYS A 51 15.49 4.10 -19.54
C LYS A 51 16.37 5.11 -18.79
N LEU A 52 16.04 5.40 -17.54
CA LEU A 52 16.98 6.09 -16.65
C LEU A 52 18.10 5.10 -16.26
N GLU A 53 19.31 5.62 -16.01
CA GLU A 53 20.43 4.77 -15.59
C GLU A 53 20.13 4.12 -14.23
N GLU A 54 20.02 2.80 -14.20
CA GLU A 54 19.90 2.06 -12.95
C GLU A 54 21.26 2.07 -12.24
N LYS A 55 21.28 2.58 -10.99
CA LYS A 55 22.46 2.49 -10.13
C LYS A 55 22.86 1.03 -9.96
N HIS A 56 23.91 0.62 -10.68
CA HIS A 56 24.51 -0.71 -10.55
C HIS A 56 25.21 -0.85 -9.19
N GLU A 57 24.44 -1.18 -8.16
CA GLU A 57 24.99 -1.58 -6.87
C GLU A 57 25.85 -2.83 -7.04
N ASN A 58 27.15 -2.71 -6.74
CA ASN A 58 28.05 -3.87 -6.73
C ASN A 58 27.52 -4.90 -5.73
N LYS A 59 27.24 -6.12 -6.20
CA LYS A 59 26.68 -7.21 -5.38
C LYS A 59 27.47 -7.47 -4.09
N PHE A 60 28.80 -7.27 -4.12
CA PHE A 60 29.66 -7.34 -2.94
C PHE A 60 29.43 -6.20 -1.93
N LEU A 61 29.20 -4.96 -2.38
CA LEU A 61 28.84 -3.85 -1.50
C LEU A 61 27.45 -4.06 -0.91
N LYS A 62 26.48 -4.57 -1.68
CA LYS A 62 25.17 -4.93 -1.16
C LYS A 62 25.25 -6.07 -0.13
N PHE A 63 26.08 -7.09 -0.36
CA PHE A 63 26.38 -8.13 0.64
C PHE A 63 26.93 -7.52 1.94
N LEU A 64 27.92 -6.63 1.84
CA LEU A 64 28.52 -5.96 3.00
C LEU A 64 27.51 -5.03 3.72
N GLY A 65 26.54 -4.48 3.00
CA GLY A 65 25.44 -3.69 3.54
C GLY A 65 24.55 -4.47 4.53
N PHE A 66 24.35 -5.78 4.34
CA PHE A 66 23.61 -6.61 5.31
C PHE A 66 24.34 -6.73 6.66
N MET A 67 25.67 -6.71 6.65
CA MET A 67 26.47 -6.67 7.88
C MET A 67 26.37 -5.31 8.60
N TRP A 68 26.01 -4.23 7.91
CA TRP A 68 25.98 -2.86 8.45
C TRP A 68 24.58 -2.41 8.93
N ASN A 69 23.80 -3.32 9.52
CA ASN A 69 22.50 -2.99 10.12
C ASN A 69 22.61 -2.76 11.65
N PRO A 70 21.67 -2.04 12.29
CA PRO A 70 21.78 -1.70 13.72
C PRO A 70 21.79 -2.88 14.69
N LEU A 71 21.26 -4.05 14.31
CA LEU A 71 21.34 -5.28 15.13
C LEU A 71 22.75 -5.89 15.01
N SER A 72 23.32 -5.90 13.80
CA SER A 72 24.68 -6.37 13.54
C SER A 72 25.74 -5.51 14.25
N TRP A 73 25.57 -4.18 14.38
CA TRP A 73 26.48 -3.34 15.18
C TRP A 73 26.56 -3.77 16.65
N VAL A 74 25.47 -4.29 17.22
CA VAL A 74 25.46 -4.79 18.61
C VAL A 74 26.08 -6.20 18.70
N MET A 75 25.97 -7.00 17.65
CA MET A 75 26.72 -8.28 17.55
C MET A 75 28.22 -8.04 17.33
N GLU A 76 28.60 -7.02 16.55
CA GLU A 76 29.99 -6.61 16.36
C GLU A 76 30.60 -6.08 17.66
N SER A 77 29.85 -5.28 18.43
CA SER A 77 30.31 -4.84 19.74
C SER A 77 30.42 -5.99 20.74
N ALA A 78 29.55 -7.01 20.67
CA ALA A 78 29.69 -8.25 21.45
C ALA A 78 30.92 -9.06 21.03
N ALA A 79 31.22 -9.17 19.74
CA ALA A 79 32.43 -9.82 19.23
C ALA A 79 33.70 -9.09 19.70
N ILE A 80 33.72 -7.76 19.62
CA ILE A 80 34.82 -6.94 20.17
C ILE A 80 34.92 -7.12 21.69
N MET A 81 33.80 -7.23 22.41
CA MET A 81 33.79 -7.47 23.87
C MET A 81 34.46 -8.80 24.23
N ALA A 82 34.20 -9.87 23.46
CA ALA A 82 34.81 -11.20 23.63
C ALA A 82 36.33 -11.23 23.37
N ILE A 83 36.89 -10.27 22.61
CA ILE A 83 38.34 -10.09 22.50
C ILE A 83 38.87 -9.16 23.59
N VAL A 84 38.25 -8.00 23.80
CA VAL A 84 38.85 -6.89 24.58
C VAL A 84 38.66 -7.08 26.08
N LEU A 85 37.46 -7.44 26.55
CA LEU A 85 37.18 -7.57 28.00
C LEU A 85 37.52 -8.97 28.54
N ALA A 86 37.70 -9.95 27.67
CA ALA A 86 38.15 -11.30 28.04
C ALA A 86 39.60 -11.37 28.56
N ASN A 87 40.40 -10.32 28.38
CA ASN A 87 41.81 -10.25 28.77
C ASN A 87 41.99 -10.15 30.30
N GLY A 88 41.88 -11.27 31.00
CA GLY A 88 42.06 -11.36 32.45
C GLY A 88 42.14 -12.79 32.97
N GLY A 89 42.50 -12.95 34.25
CA GLY A 89 42.46 -14.25 34.94
C GLY A 89 43.48 -15.31 34.48
N GLY A 90 44.44 -14.96 33.61
CA GLY A 90 45.50 -15.88 33.15
C GLY A 90 45.07 -16.87 32.07
N LYS A 91 43.84 -16.77 31.55
CA LYS A 91 43.38 -17.49 30.35
C LYS A 91 43.62 -16.64 29.08
N PRO A 92 43.74 -17.25 27.88
CA PRO A 92 43.66 -16.51 26.62
C PRO A 92 42.24 -15.92 26.42
N PRO A 93 42.07 -14.87 25.59
CA PRO A 93 40.76 -14.35 25.23
C PRO A 93 39.99 -15.30 24.29
N ASP A 94 38.66 -15.15 24.22
CA ASP A 94 37.77 -16.12 23.57
C ASP A 94 37.71 -15.97 22.04
N TRP A 95 38.84 -16.26 21.39
CA TRP A 95 38.93 -16.32 19.94
C TRP A 95 37.87 -17.23 19.31
N GLN A 96 37.43 -18.28 20.02
CA GLN A 96 36.41 -19.21 19.55
C GLN A 96 35.01 -18.59 19.51
N ASP A 97 34.62 -17.83 20.54
CA ASP A 97 33.34 -17.09 20.52
C ASP A 97 33.39 -15.92 19.55
N PHE A 98 34.52 -15.19 19.45
CA PHE A 98 34.71 -14.17 18.43
C PHE A 98 34.54 -14.74 17.00
N ILE A 99 35.27 -15.82 16.66
CA ILE A 99 35.16 -16.49 15.37
C ILE A 99 33.73 -17.02 15.17
N GLY A 100 33.11 -17.56 16.21
CA GLY A 100 31.73 -18.04 16.19
C GLY A 100 30.71 -16.95 15.84
N ILE A 101 30.79 -15.78 16.48
CA ILE A 101 29.93 -14.63 16.19
C ILE A 101 30.15 -14.12 14.76
N VAL A 102 31.41 -14.02 14.31
CA VAL A 102 31.74 -13.61 12.94
C VAL A 102 31.19 -14.62 11.92
N VAL A 103 31.29 -15.93 12.19
CA VAL A 103 30.71 -16.99 11.35
C VAL A 103 29.18 -16.92 11.34
N LEU A 104 28.51 -16.68 12.47
CA LEU A 104 27.06 -16.46 12.52
C LEU A 104 26.65 -15.24 11.66
N LEU A 105 27.36 -14.11 11.78
CA LEU A 105 27.09 -12.90 10.98
C LEU A 105 27.29 -13.14 9.48
N ILE A 106 28.33 -13.89 9.09
CA ILE A 106 28.56 -14.30 7.70
C ILE A 106 27.43 -15.22 7.20
N ILE A 107 27.05 -16.25 7.96
CA ILE A 107 25.96 -17.18 7.60
C ILE A 107 24.64 -16.42 7.43
N ASN A 108 24.27 -15.58 8.40
CA ASN A 108 23.03 -14.81 8.35
C ASN A 108 23.04 -13.82 7.16
N SER A 109 24.16 -13.14 6.91
CA SER A 109 24.31 -12.24 5.76
C SER A 109 24.28 -12.98 4.41
N THR A 110 24.83 -14.19 4.33
CA THR A 110 24.76 -15.05 3.13
C THR A 110 23.33 -15.54 2.86
N ILE A 111 22.61 -16.02 3.88
CA ILE A 111 21.20 -16.41 3.74
C ILE A 111 20.36 -15.19 3.31
N SER A 112 20.58 -14.03 3.95
CA SER A 112 19.87 -12.79 3.65
C SER A 112 20.11 -12.31 2.23
N PHE A 113 21.38 -12.28 1.78
CA PHE A 113 21.74 -11.89 0.42
C PHE A 113 21.16 -12.86 -0.63
N ILE A 114 21.18 -14.17 -0.39
CA ILE A 114 20.68 -15.17 -1.34
C ILE A 114 19.15 -15.06 -1.48
N GLU A 115 18.40 -15.07 -0.38
CA GLU A 115 16.94 -15.00 -0.43
C GLU A 115 16.47 -13.60 -0.92
N GLU A 116 17.11 -12.49 -0.54
CA GLU A 116 16.74 -11.16 -1.08
C GLU A 116 17.12 -10.98 -2.57
N ASN A 117 18.26 -11.49 -3.04
CA ASN A 117 18.59 -11.47 -4.47
C ASN A 117 17.62 -12.37 -5.27
N THR A 118 17.17 -13.49 -4.70
CA THR A 118 16.16 -14.36 -5.33
C THR A 118 14.79 -13.67 -5.39
N ALA A 119 14.38 -13.04 -4.30
CA ALA A 119 13.20 -12.18 -4.22
C ALA A 119 13.25 -11.02 -5.23
N GLY A 120 14.39 -10.33 -5.32
CA GLY A 120 14.62 -9.19 -6.23
C GLY A 120 14.54 -9.61 -7.69
N ASN A 121 15.13 -10.75 -8.07
CA ASN A 121 15.01 -11.31 -9.42
C ASN A 121 13.56 -11.63 -9.79
N ALA A 122 12.80 -12.22 -8.86
CA ALA A 122 11.37 -12.49 -9.06
C ALA A 122 10.58 -11.19 -9.23
N ALA A 123 10.79 -10.21 -8.35
CA ALA A 123 10.14 -8.90 -8.45
C ALA A 123 10.51 -8.15 -9.74
N ALA A 124 11.76 -8.25 -10.22
CA ALA A 124 12.18 -7.65 -11.49
C ALA A 124 11.44 -8.25 -12.70
N ALA A 125 11.21 -9.57 -12.72
CA ALA A 125 10.40 -10.21 -13.75
C ALA A 125 8.93 -9.75 -13.71
N LEU A 126 8.37 -9.50 -12.52
CA LEU A 126 7.03 -8.93 -12.37
C LEU A 126 6.97 -7.46 -12.84
N MET A 127 8.00 -6.67 -12.57
CA MET A 127 8.09 -5.27 -13.01
C MET A 127 8.25 -5.15 -14.53
N ALA A 128 8.89 -6.12 -15.19
CA ALA A 128 8.98 -6.16 -16.66
C ALA A 128 7.59 -6.27 -17.32
N ASN A 129 6.65 -7.01 -16.71
CA ASN A 129 5.26 -7.08 -17.15
C ASN A 129 4.48 -5.76 -16.94
N LEU A 130 5.03 -4.81 -16.18
CA LEU A 130 4.50 -3.46 -15.96
C LEU A 130 5.34 -2.38 -16.65
N ALA A 131 6.27 -2.76 -17.53
CA ALA A 131 7.06 -1.79 -18.30
C ALA A 131 6.14 -0.95 -19.21
N PRO A 132 6.26 0.39 -19.22
CA PRO A 132 5.43 1.23 -20.09
C PRO A 132 5.58 0.82 -21.55
N GLN A 133 4.48 0.84 -22.31
CA GLN A 133 4.49 0.52 -23.73
C GLN A 133 4.27 1.78 -24.57
N ALA A 134 4.67 1.71 -25.84
CA ALA A 134 4.51 2.80 -26.80
C ALA A 134 4.05 2.24 -28.14
N LYS A 135 3.09 2.90 -28.78
CA LYS A 135 2.67 2.60 -30.15
C LYS A 135 3.62 3.30 -31.12
N VAL A 136 4.48 2.52 -31.79
CA VAL A 136 5.44 3.00 -32.80
C VAL A 136 4.99 2.61 -34.21
N LEU A 137 5.31 3.48 -35.17
CA LEU A 137 5.24 3.19 -36.59
C LEU A 137 6.61 2.68 -37.04
N ARG A 138 6.75 1.38 -37.29
CA ARG A 138 7.98 0.76 -37.82
C ARG A 138 7.65 -0.15 -39.02
N ASP A 139 8.54 -0.16 -40.01
CA ASP A 139 8.34 -0.86 -41.29
C ASP A 139 6.99 -0.54 -41.99
N GLY A 140 6.45 0.66 -41.75
CA GLY A 140 5.14 1.12 -42.25
C GLY A 140 3.92 0.53 -41.55
N LYS A 141 4.07 -0.12 -40.39
CA LYS A 141 2.96 -0.66 -39.57
C LYS A 141 3.00 -0.13 -38.14
N TRP A 142 1.83 0.09 -37.56
CA TRP A 142 1.70 0.38 -36.13
C TRP A 142 1.89 -0.91 -35.32
N GLN A 143 2.75 -0.85 -34.30
CA GLN A 143 2.98 -1.94 -33.36
C GLN A 143 3.25 -1.39 -31.95
N GLU A 144 2.87 -2.15 -30.93
CA GLU A 144 3.22 -1.86 -29.54
C GLU A 144 4.61 -2.41 -29.23
N VAL A 145 5.47 -1.59 -28.62
CA VAL A 145 6.80 -1.98 -28.14
C VAL A 145 6.99 -1.50 -26.70
N GLU A 146 7.89 -2.14 -25.96
CA GLU A 146 8.33 -1.62 -24.67
C GLU A 146 8.99 -0.25 -24.86
N ALA A 147 8.60 0.73 -24.03
CA ALA A 147 9.10 2.10 -24.13
C ALA A 147 10.63 2.20 -24.00
N ALA A 148 11.29 1.24 -23.34
CA ALA A 148 12.75 1.14 -23.25
C ALA A 148 13.45 0.90 -24.61
N VAL A 149 12.73 0.42 -25.63
CA VAL A 149 13.23 0.12 -26.99
C VAL A 149 12.94 1.27 -27.97
N LEU A 150 12.42 2.41 -27.49
CA LEU A 150 12.30 3.65 -28.27
C LEU A 150 13.66 4.27 -28.56
N VAL A 151 13.82 4.85 -29.75
CA VAL A 151 15.03 5.55 -30.19
C VAL A 151 14.72 6.92 -30.80
N PRO A 152 15.65 7.89 -30.74
CA PRO A 152 15.51 9.16 -31.44
C PRO A 152 15.23 8.97 -32.94
N GLY A 153 14.16 9.57 -33.43
CA GLY A 153 13.64 9.43 -34.79
C GLY A 153 12.54 8.38 -35.00
N ASP A 154 12.15 7.59 -33.97
CA ASP A 154 10.89 6.82 -34.03
C ASP A 154 9.69 7.76 -34.18
N VAL A 155 8.67 7.31 -34.91
CA VAL A 155 7.34 7.94 -34.93
C VAL A 155 6.45 7.18 -33.96
N ILE A 156 5.86 7.89 -32.99
CA ILE A 156 4.93 7.37 -31.99
C ILE A 156 3.54 7.97 -32.18
N SER A 157 2.50 7.26 -31.77
CA SER A 157 1.14 7.82 -31.63
C SER A 157 0.83 8.05 -30.15
N ILE A 158 0.37 9.25 -29.80
CA ILE A 158 0.06 9.65 -28.41
C ILE A 158 -1.45 9.83 -28.28
N LYS A 159 -2.09 9.01 -27.46
CA LYS A 159 -3.55 8.97 -27.27
C LYS A 159 -3.96 9.52 -25.90
N LEU A 160 -5.24 9.85 -25.76
CA LEU A 160 -5.82 10.22 -24.46
C LEU A 160 -5.64 9.06 -23.47
N GLY A 161 -4.96 9.33 -22.36
CA GLY A 161 -4.66 8.32 -21.34
C GLY A 161 -3.18 7.94 -21.25
N ASP A 162 -2.44 8.11 -22.35
CA ASP A 162 -1.05 7.68 -22.46
C ASP A 162 -0.10 8.55 -21.64
N ILE A 163 0.97 7.93 -21.14
CA ILE A 163 2.15 8.62 -20.63
C ILE A 163 3.08 8.87 -21.83
N VAL A 164 3.50 10.11 -22.03
CA VAL A 164 4.49 10.46 -23.06
C VAL A 164 5.82 9.75 -22.73
N PRO A 165 6.30 8.82 -23.56
CA PRO A 165 7.35 7.86 -23.16
C PRO A 165 8.78 8.41 -23.34
N ALA A 166 8.95 9.44 -24.15
CA ALA A 166 10.21 10.09 -24.50
C ALA A 166 9.92 11.54 -24.91
N ASP A 167 10.92 12.43 -24.92
CA ASP A 167 10.71 13.80 -25.38
C ASP A 167 10.50 13.78 -26.89
N ALA A 168 9.42 14.38 -27.39
CA ALA A 168 8.96 14.23 -28.77
C ALA A 168 8.43 15.54 -29.38
N ARG A 169 8.38 15.62 -30.71
CA ARG A 169 7.81 16.75 -31.47
C ARG A 169 6.51 16.35 -32.16
N LEU A 170 5.47 17.16 -32.02
CA LEU A 170 4.15 16.88 -32.57
C LEU A 170 4.11 17.03 -34.10
N LEU A 171 3.42 16.11 -34.76
CA LEU A 171 3.17 16.13 -36.20
C LEU A 171 1.84 16.85 -36.52
N GLU A 172 1.34 16.68 -37.74
CA GLU A 172 0.07 17.24 -38.20
C GLU A 172 -1.12 16.53 -37.52
N GLY A 173 -2.05 17.30 -36.94
CA GLY A 173 -3.22 16.81 -36.22
C GLY A 173 -3.98 17.94 -35.52
N ASP A 174 -5.01 17.62 -34.75
CA ASP A 174 -5.72 18.60 -33.92
C ASP A 174 -4.97 18.81 -32.57
N PRO A 175 -4.96 20.02 -31.96
CA PRO A 175 -4.19 20.28 -30.73
C PRO A 175 -4.63 19.42 -29.53
N LEU A 176 -3.67 18.82 -28.83
CA LEU A 176 -3.89 18.03 -27.62
C LEU A 176 -3.62 18.83 -26.34
N LYS A 177 -4.16 18.39 -25.21
CA LYS A 177 -3.86 18.94 -23.87
C LYS A 177 -3.08 17.95 -23.03
N ILE A 178 -1.98 18.43 -22.49
CA ILE A 178 -1.01 17.62 -21.75
C ILE A 178 -0.88 18.16 -20.33
N ASP A 179 -1.04 17.26 -19.36
CA ASP A 179 -0.75 17.52 -17.96
C ASP A 179 0.76 17.34 -17.72
N GLN A 180 1.40 18.46 -17.39
CA GLN A 180 2.83 18.55 -17.07
C GLN A 180 3.06 18.79 -15.57
N ALA A 181 2.04 18.61 -14.71
CA ALA A 181 2.13 18.91 -13.27
C ALA A 181 3.21 18.11 -12.54
N ALA A 182 3.56 16.91 -13.02
CA ALA A 182 4.67 16.09 -12.51
C ALA A 182 6.07 16.67 -12.82
N LEU A 183 6.16 17.61 -13.77
CA LEU A 183 7.40 18.20 -14.29
C LEU A 183 7.55 19.67 -13.88
N THR A 184 6.49 20.46 -14.01
CA THR A 184 6.48 21.91 -13.74
C THR A 184 5.88 22.29 -12.39
N GLY A 185 5.09 21.39 -11.78
CA GLY A 185 4.25 21.68 -10.62
C GLY A 185 2.95 22.42 -10.96
N GLU A 186 2.74 22.85 -12.21
CA GLU A 186 1.54 23.57 -12.62
C GLU A 186 0.38 22.60 -12.90
N SER A 187 -0.74 22.75 -12.17
CA SER A 187 -1.84 21.78 -12.17
C SER A 187 -2.83 21.91 -13.34
N LEU A 188 -2.62 22.86 -14.26
CA LEU A 188 -3.50 23.09 -15.42
C LEU A 188 -2.91 22.44 -16.68
N PRO A 189 -3.67 21.59 -17.40
CA PRO A 189 -3.20 20.99 -18.65
C PRO A 189 -2.90 22.06 -19.72
N VAL A 190 -1.71 21.99 -20.30
CA VAL A 190 -1.23 22.91 -21.34
C VAL A 190 -1.65 22.39 -22.71
N THR A 191 -2.29 23.23 -23.53
CA THR A 191 -2.56 22.91 -24.94
C THR A 191 -1.25 22.96 -25.74
N ARG A 192 -0.97 21.94 -26.54
CA ARG A 192 0.16 21.87 -27.47
C ARG A 192 -0.37 21.63 -28.89
N SER A 193 0.23 22.31 -29.87
CA SER A 193 -0.19 22.35 -31.27
C SER A 193 0.77 21.57 -32.16
N PRO A 194 0.39 21.21 -33.40
CA PRO A 194 1.32 20.67 -34.40
C PRO A 194 2.64 21.45 -34.46
N GLY A 195 3.76 20.74 -34.36
CA GLY A 195 5.09 21.33 -34.31
C GLY A 195 5.59 21.78 -32.93
N ASP A 196 4.79 21.74 -31.86
CA ASP A 196 5.29 21.93 -30.49
C ASP A 196 6.04 20.68 -29.97
N GLU A 197 6.77 20.86 -28.87
CA GLU A 197 7.41 19.78 -28.10
C GLU A 197 6.49 19.22 -27.00
N VAL A 198 6.76 17.96 -26.61
CA VAL A 198 6.13 17.27 -25.47
C VAL A 198 7.18 16.50 -24.68
N PHE A 199 7.09 16.50 -23.34
CA PHE A 199 8.12 15.94 -22.46
C PHE A 199 7.75 14.57 -21.91
N SER A 200 8.75 13.69 -21.79
CA SER A 200 8.66 12.38 -21.13
C SER A 200 8.05 12.50 -19.72
N GLY A 201 7.17 11.57 -19.37
CA GLY A 201 6.47 11.56 -18.08
C GLY A 201 5.26 12.49 -17.98
N SER A 202 4.99 13.32 -19.00
CA SER A 202 3.71 14.05 -19.10
C SER A 202 2.55 13.08 -19.42
N THR A 203 1.31 13.44 -19.10
CA THR A 203 0.13 12.61 -19.46
C THR A 203 -0.82 13.33 -20.41
N CYS A 204 -1.30 12.63 -21.45
CA CYS A 204 -2.28 13.19 -22.37
C CYS A 204 -3.70 13.16 -21.75
N LYS A 205 -4.35 14.32 -21.66
CA LYS A 205 -5.68 14.47 -21.05
C LYS A 205 -6.80 14.64 -22.08
N GLN A 206 -6.51 15.23 -23.25
CA GLN A 206 -7.47 15.48 -24.33
C GLN A 206 -6.74 15.44 -25.68
N GLY A 207 -7.35 14.87 -26.71
CA GLY A 207 -6.80 14.77 -28.05
C GLY A 207 -5.98 13.50 -28.31
N GLU A 208 -5.56 13.34 -29.56
CA GLU A 208 -4.70 12.27 -30.06
C GLU A 208 -3.90 12.82 -31.23
N ILE A 209 -2.60 12.54 -31.28
CA ILE A 209 -1.71 13.06 -32.33
C ILE A 209 -0.48 12.16 -32.46
N ASP A 210 0.10 12.10 -33.65
CA ASP A 210 1.39 11.45 -33.86
C ASP A 210 2.56 12.41 -33.57
N ALA A 211 3.70 11.87 -33.15
CA ALA A 211 4.88 12.63 -32.77
C ALA A 211 6.19 11.90 -33.14
N VAL A 212 7.28 12.66 -33.32
CA VAL A 212 8.63 12.12 -33.57
C VAL A 212 9.46 12.21 -32.30
N VAL A 213 10.06 11.11 -31.85
CA VAL A 213 10.93 11.09 -30.67
C VAL A 213 12.20 11.91 -30.95
N ILE A 214 12.45 12.93 -30.12
CA ILE A 214 13.64 13.79 -30.15
C ILE A 214 14.75 13.20 -29.27
N ALA A 215 14.44 12.88 -28.02
CA ALA A 215 15.41 12.47 -27.01
C ALA A 215 14.85 11.40 -26.06
N THR A 216 15.73 10.51 -25.60
CA THR A 216 15.40 9.31 -24.82
C THR A 216 16.20 9.23 -23.52
N GLY A 217 15.68 8.50 -22.53
CA GLY A 217 16.33 8.18 -21.27
C GLY A 217 16.83 9.42 -20.53
N ILE A 218 18.09 9.37 -20.08
CA ILE A 218 18.76 10.46 -19.35
C ILE A 218 18.84 11.79 -20.11
N HIS A 219 18.72 11.78 -21.46
CA HIS A 219 18.77 13.00 -22.27
C HIS A 219 17.44 13.79 -22.29
N THR A 220 16.35 13.19 -21.81
CA THR A 220 15.05 13.89 -21.67
C THR A 220 15.09 15.00 -20.60
N PHE A 221 14.18 15.97 -20.68
CA PHE A 221 13.99 16.96 -19.61
C PHE A 221 13.74 16.30 -18.26
N PHE A 222 12.89 15.26 -18.23
CA PHE A 222 12.62 14.48 -17.03
C PHE A 222 13.87 13.76 -16.51
N GLY A 223 14.65 13.10 -17.39
CA GLY A 223 15.86 12.37 -17.01
C GLY A 223 16.95 13.28 -16.43
N LYS A 224 17.16 14.46 -17.05
CA LYS A 224 18.05 15.52 -16.54
C LYS A 224 17.64 15.97 -15.13
N ALA A 225 16.33 16.15 -14.89
CA ALA A 225 15.80 16.54 -13.59
C ALA A 225 15.88 15.41 -12.54
N ALA A 226 15.53 14.18 -12.91
CA ALA A 226 15.55 13.02 -12.02
C ALA A 226 16.96 12.73 -11.48
N HIS A 227 17.98 12.80 -12.33
CA HIS A 227 19.40 12.65 -11.94
C HIS A 227 19.85 13.70 -10.90
N LEU A 228 19.18 14.85 -10.79
CA LEU A 228 19.49 15.88 -9.77
C LEU A 228 18.74 15.68 -8.44
N VAL A 229 17.68 14.85 -8.41
CA VAL A 229 16.77 14.68 -7.27
C VAL A 229 17.02 13.36 -6.49
N ASP A 230 17.89 12.50 -7.02
CA ASP A 230 18.25 11.14 -6.57
C ASP A 230 19.08 11.08 -5.25
N SER A 231 18.54 11.76 -4.22
CA SER A 231 19.08 11.87 -2.86
C SER A 231 17.99 11.91 -1.77
N THR A 232 16.69 11.91 -2.12
CA THR A 232 15.57 12.15 -1.19
C THR A 232 14.91 10.86 -0.69
N ASN A 233 15.64 10.07 0.13
CA ASN A 233 15.10 8.85 0.72
C ASN A 233 14.27 9.12 1.99
N ASN A 234 12.93 9.12 1.86
CA ASN A 234 12.01 9.07 2.99
C ASN A 234 11.87 7.62 3.52
N VAL A 235 11.94 7.43 4.84
CA VAL A 235 11.87 6.11 5.48
C VAL A 235 10.42 5.61 5.52
N GLY A 236 10.09 4.58 4.73
CA GLY A 236 8.74 4.01 4.63
C GLY A 236 8.22 3.37 5.93
N HIS A 237 6.88 3.32 6.09
CA HIS A 237 6.21 2.89 7.33
C HIS A 237 6.70 1.55 7.88
N PHE A 238 6.76 0.51 7.03
CA PHE A 238 7.24 -0.82 7.42
C PHE A 238 8.66 -0.79 8.02
N GLN A 239 9.57 0.04 7.50
CA GLN A 239 10.93 0.18 8.06
C GLN A 239 10.92 0.85 9.45
N GLN A 240 9.99 1.77 9.70
CA GLN A 240 9.79 2.38 11.02
C GLN A 240 9.22 1.36 12.03
N VAL A 241 8.27 0.52 11.59
CA VAL A 241 7.73 -0.60 12.39
C VAL A 241 8.83 -1.61 12.73
N LEU A 242 9.62 -2.04 11.74
CA LEU A 242 10.76 -2.95 11.93
C LEU A 242 11.79 -2.38 12.91
N THR A 243 12.16 -1.11 12.76
CA THR A 243 13.07 -0.39 13.67
C THR A 243 12.50 -0.33 15.09
N SER A 244 11.18 -0.14 15.24
CA SER A 244 10.52 -0.11 16.55
C SER A 244 10.54 -1.46 17.26
N ILE A 245 10.42 -2.57 16.52
CA ILE A 245 10.55 -3.93 17.07
C ILE A 245 12.02 -4.21 17.46
N GLY A 246 12.97 -3.86 16.59
CA GLY A 246 14.40 -3.99 16.87
C GLY A 246 14.81 -3.22 18.14
N ASN A 247 14.37 -1.96 18.26
CA ASN A 247 14.58 -1.13 19.44
C ASN A 247 13.97 -1.75 20.71
N PHE A 248 12.78 -2.37 20.63
CA PHE A 248 12.20 -3.07 21.79
C PHE A 248 13.10 -4.22 22.27
N CYS A 249 13.64 -5.03 21.36
CA CYS A 249 14.58 -6.09 21.70
C CYS A 249 15.88 -5.55 22.29
N ILE A 250 16.50 -4.53 21.65
CA ILE A 250 17.73 -3.88 22.16
C ILE A 250 17.53 -3.31 23.56
N ILE A 251 16.43 -2.61 23.82
CA ILE A 251 16.09 -2.06 25.15
C ILE A 251 15.92 -3.18 26.18
N SER A 252 15.26 -4.29 25.81
CA SER A 252 15.06 -5.44 26.70
C SER A 252 16.41 -6.06 27.12
N ILE A 253 17.33 -6.23 26.17
CA ILE A 253 18.69 -6.75 26.42
C ILE A 253 19.48 -5.75 27.29
N GLY A 254 19.47 -4.46 26.94
CA GLY A 254 20.16 -3.42 27.69
C GLY A 254 19.68 -3.30 29.14
N VAL A 255 18.39 -3.48 29.41
CA VAL A 255 17.84 -3.55 30.77
C VAL A 255 18.34 -4.80 31.50
N GLY A 256 18.36 -5.97 30.85
CA GLY A 256 18.93 -7.19 31.41
C GLY A 256 20.41 -7.03 31.80
N VAL A 257 21.23 -6.55 30.85
CA VAL A 257 22.66 -6.24 31.03
C VAL A 257 22.90 -5.27 32.19
N VAL A 258 22.12 -4.19 32.31
CA VAL A 258 22.28 -3.22 33.40
C VAL A 258 21.89 -3.82 34.76
N ILE A 259 20.83 -4.64 34.83
CA ILE A 259 20.45 -5.35 36.06
C ILE A 259 21.55 -6.34 36.47
N GLU A 260 22.08 -7.09 35.50
CA GLU A 260 23.13 -8.09 35.70
C GLU A 260 24.42 -7.47 36.24
N VAL A 261 24.94 -6.43 35.56
CA VAL A 261 26.13 -5.67 36.00
C VAL A 261 25.93 -5.12 37.42
N VAL A 262 24.77 -4.52 37.72
CA VAL A 262 24.52 -3.97 39.06
C VAL A 262 24.51 -5.08 40.12
N VAL A 263 23.86 -6.21 39.89
CA VAL A 263 23.77 -7.26 40.92
C VAL A 263 25.07 -8.08 41.04
N MET A 264 25.68 -8.49 39.93
CA MET A 264 26.92 -9.29 39.94
C MET A 264 28.08 -8.53 40.62
N TYR A 265 28.26 -7.24 40.32
CA TYR A 265 29.36 -6.46 40.86
C TYR A 265 29.04 -5.79 42.20
N ALA A 266 27.91 -5.06 42.33
CA ALA A 266 27.64 -4.28 43.53
C ALA A 266 27.11 -5.13 44.71
N PHE A 267 26.50 -6.29 44.46
CA PHE A 267 25.93 -7.14 45.51
C PHE A 267 26.60 -8.52 45.64
N GLN A 268 26.98 -9.18 44.54
CA GLN A 268 27.56 -10.53 44.60
C GLN A 268 29.10 -10.57 44.61
N HIS A 269 29.76 -9.45 44.29
CA HIS A 269 31.22 -9.28 44.18
C HIS A 269 31.90 -10.42 43.39
N ARG A 270 31.30 -10.83 42.27
CA ARG A 270 31.82 -11.88 41.38
C ARG A 270 33.10 -11.43 40.64
N GLU A 271 33.86 -12.41 40.16
CA GLU A 271 35.00 -12.15 39.28
C GLU A 271 34.58 -11.47 37.97
N TYR A 272 35.41 -10.53 37.51
CA TYR A 272 35.18 -9.75 36.29
C TYR A 272 34.95 -10.63 35.05
N ARG A 273 35.70 -11.74 34.93
CA ARG A 273 35.65 -12.60 33.74
C ARG A 273 34.30 -13.29 33.56
N ALA A 274 33.81 -13.97 34.61
CA ALA A 274 32.48 -14.59 34.62
C ALA A 274 31.35 -13.58 34.37
N GLY A 275 31.56 -12.31 34.74
CA GLY A 275 30.67 -11.21 34.38
C GLY A 275 30.58 -10.92 32.88
N ILE A 276 31.65 -11.10 32.11
CA ILE A 276 31.64 -10.90 30.65
C ILE A 276 30.86 -12.02 29.94
N ASP A 277 31.00 -13.25 30.43
CA ASP A 277 30.45 -14.45 29.76
C ASP A 277 28.91 -14.43 29.75
N ASN A 278 28.27 -14.07 30.87
CA ASN A 278 26.81 -13.88 30.92
C ASN A 278 26.33 -12.69 30.06
N LEU A 279 27.12 -11.61 29.98
CA LEU A 279 26.81 -10.49 29.10
C LEU A 279 26.88 -10.88 27.61
N LEU A 280 27.82 -11.75 27.23
CA LEU A 280 27.87 -12.35 25.89
C LEU A 280 26.64 -13.23 25.63
N VAL A 281 26.21 -14.05 26.60
CA VAL A 281 24.98 -14.86 26.54
C VAL A 281 23.74 -13.97 26.26
N LEU A 282 23.58 -12.86 26.98
CA LEU A 282 22.47 -11.92 26.81
C LEU A 282 22.50 -11.22 25.44
N LEU A 283 23.67 -10.87 24.93
CA LEU A 283 23.83 -10.22 23.62
C LEU A 283 23.57 -11.20 22.47
N ILE A 284 24.31 -12.33 22.42
CA ILE A 284 24.30 -13.29 21.31
C ILE A 284 22.91 -13.90 21.12
N GLY A 285 22.25 -14.34 22.20
CA GLY A 285 20.94 -14.99 22.11
C GLY A 285 19.75 -14.01 22.17
N GLY A 286 19.97 -12.79 22.63
CA GLY A 286 18.91 -11.79 22.74
C GLY A 286 18.55 -11.16 21.40
N ILE A 287 19.53 -10.99 20.50
CA ILE A 287 19.38 -10.19 19.27
C ILE A 287 18.75 -11.03 18.14
N PRO A 288 17.55 -10.66 17.62
CA PRO A 288 16.89 -11.40 16.56
C PRO A 288 17.43 -10.98 15.17
N ILE A 289 18.69 -11.32 14.86
CA ILE A 289 19.40 -10.84 13.66
C ILE A 289 18.62 -11.12 12.36
N ALA A 290 18.04 -12.33 12.22
CA ALA A 290 17.28 -12.72 11.02
C ALA A 290 15.95 -11.94 10.81
N MET A 291 15.53 -11.08 11.73
CA MET A 291 14.18 -10.50 11.71
C MET A 291 13.86 -9.61 10.49
N PRO A 292 14.74 -8.66 10.08
CA PRO A 292 14.55 -7.90 8.83
C PRO A 292 14.38 -8.83 7.62
N THR A 293 15.27 -9.82 7.51
CA THR A 293 15.33 -10.76 6.40
C THR A 293 14.07 -11.61 6.28
N VAL A 294 13.65 -12.27 7.37
CA VAL A 294 12.45 -13.13 7.36
C VAL A 294 11.21 -12.34 6.95
N LEU A 295 11.07 -11.09 7.39
CA LEU A 295 9.93 -10.24 7.03
C LEU A 295 10.00 -9.77 5.57
N SER A 296 11.18 -9.32 5.10
CA SER A 296 11.42 -8.93 3.69
C SER A 296 11.13 -10.09 2.71
N VAL A 297 11.69 -11.27 2.98
CA VAL A 297 11.47 -12.49 2.18
C VAL A 297 10.01 -12.95 2.24
N THR A 298 9.32 -12.76 3.37
CA THR A 298 7.88 -13.05 3.49
C THR A 298 7.03 -12.10 2.64
N MET A 299 7.38 -10.81 2.54
CA MET A 299 6.73 -9.89 1.59
C MET A 299 6.99 -10.30 0.14
N ALA A 300 8.22 -10.69 -0.20
CA ALA A 300 8.58 -11.07 -1.57
C ALA A 300 7.86 -12.34 -2.07
N ILE A 301 7.85 -13.40 -1.26
CA ILE A 301 7.07 -14.62 -1.54
C ILE A 301 5.56 -14.30 -1.56
N GLY A 302 5.13 -13.29 -0.79
CA GLY A 302 3.78 -12.76 -0.83
C GLY A 302 3.42 -12.11 -2.16
N SER A 303 4.25 -11.18 -2.64
CA SER A 303 4.10 -10.49 -3.93
C SER A 303 4.06 -11.46 -5.10
N HIS A 304 4.96 -12.46 -5.14
CA HIS A 304 4.93 -13.52 -6.15
C HIS A 304 3.57 -14.24 -6.17
N ARG A 305 3.04 -14.61 -5.00
CA ARG A 305 1.73 -15.28 -4.88
C ARG A 305 0.53 -14.40 -5.21
N LEU A 306 0.67 -13.08 -5.11
CA LEU A 306 -0.36 -12.15 -5.57
C LEU A 306 -0.32 -12.05 -7.10
N SER A 307 0.86 -12.04 -7.73
CA SER A 307 0.95 -12.09 -9.19
C SER A 307 0.51 -13.43 -9.78
N GLU A 308 0.74 -14.56 -9.10
CA GLU A 308 0.14 -15.86 -9.44
C GLU A 308 -1.40 -15.87 -9.34
N GLN A 309 -1.98 -14.85 -8.70
CA GLN A 309 -3.43 -14.61 -8.56
C GLN A 309 -3.90 -13.39 -9.39
N GLY A 310 -3.09 -12.89 -10.32
CA GLY A 310 -3.45 -11.78 -11.20
C GLY A 310 -3.38 -10.38 -10.60
N ALA A 311 -2.62 -10.18 -9.51
CA ALA A 311 -2.42 -8.88 -8.84
C ALA A 311 -0.93 -8.58 -8.63
N ILE A 312 -0.34 -7.71 -9.45
CA ILE A 312 1.08 -7.32 -9.35
C ILE A 312 1.22 -6.14 -8.37
N THR A 313 1.98 -6.33 -7.30
CA THR A 313 2.28 -5.27 -6.32
C THR A 313 3.47 -4.41 -6.79
N LYS A 314 3.22 -3.17 -7.19
CA LYS A 314 4.28 -2.18 -7.48
C LYS A 314 4.95 -1.70 -6.19
N ARG A 315 4.18 -1.48 -5.12
CA ARG A 315 4.68 -1.15 -3.79
C ARG A 315 4.63 -2.39 -2.89
N MET A 316 5.78 -2.91 -2.46
CA MET A 316 5.83 -4.13 -1.62
C MET A 316 5.11 -3.97 -0.27
N THR A 317 5.09 -2.75 0.30
CA THR A 317 4.34 -2.47 1.53
C THR A 317 2.82 -2.45 1.33
N ALA A 318 2.31 -2.41 0.10
CA ALA A 318 0.87 -2.48 -0.17
C ALA A 318 0.22 -3.80 0.30
N ILE A 319 1.01 -4.84 0.56
CA ILE A 319 0.55 -6.09 1.19
C ILE A 319 0.11 -5.87 2.65
N GLU A 320 0.75 -4.95 3.38
CA GLU A 320 0.38 -4.55 4.74
C GLU A 320 -0.90 -3.71 4.72
N GLU A 321 -0.94 -2.70 3.85
CA GLU A 321 -2.07 -1.78 3.70
C GLU A 321 -3.33 -2.56 3.23
N MET A 322 -3.19 -3.45 2.24
CA MET A 322 -4.26 -4.35 1.78
C MET A 322 -4.73 -5.35 2.85
N ALA A 323 -3.88 -5.74 3.81
CA ALA A 323 -4.29 -6.59 4.93
C ALA A 323 -5.12 -5.81 5.98
N GLY A 324 -4.81 -4.53 6.17
CA GLY A 324 -5.52 -3.60 7.04
C GLY A 324 -6.79 -2.97 6.43
N MET A 325 -6.95 -3.05 5.11
CA MET A 325 -8.07 -2.45 4.36
C MET A 325 -9.44 -2.86 4.92
N ASP A 326 -10.27 -1.84 5.20
CA ASP A 326 -11.63 -1.96 5.74
C ASP A 326 -12.69 -1.27 4.87
N ILE A 327 -12.30 -0.35 3.97
CA ILE A 327 -13.18 0.25 2.96
C ILE A 327 -12.55 0.10 1.57
N LEU A 328 -13.37 -0.31 0.61
CA LEU A 328 -13.01 -0.41 -0.81
C LEU A 328 -13.93 0.47 -1.65
N CYS A 329 -13.42 1.61 -2.10
CA CYS A 329 -14.06 2.49 -3.07
C CYS A 329 -13.86 1.92 -4.48
N SER A 330 -14.85 1.16 -4.97
CA SER A 330 -14.82 0.58 -6.31
C SER A 330 -15.50 1.52 -7.30
N ASP A 331 -14.86 1.83 -8.43
CA ASP A 331 -15.63 2.34 -9.57
C ASP A 331 -16.61 1.25 -10.04
N LYS A 332 -17.74 1.69 -10.60
CA LYS A 332 -18.69 0.80 -11.28
C LYS A 332 -18.09 0.23 -12.55
N THR A 333 -17.52 1.09 -13.37
CA THR A 333 -17.06 0.78 -14.74
C THR A 333 -15.82 -0.09 -14.68
N GLY A 334 -15.75 -1.14 -15.51
CA GLY A 334 -14.63 -2.09 -15.54
C GLY A 334 -14.55 -3.05 -14.34
N THR A 335 -14.74 -2.57 -13.11
CA THR A 335 -14.59 -3.39 -11.88
C THR A 335 -15.85 -4.17 -11.51
N LEU A 336 -17.01 -3.50 -11.41
CA LEU A 336 -18.29 -4.12 -10.99
C LEU A 336 -19.15 -4.56 -12.19
N THR A 337 -18.95 -3.93 -13.34
CA THR A 337 -19.57 -4.28 -14.61
C THR A 337 -18.56 -4.88 -15.58
N LEU A 338 -19.04 -5.49 -16.66
CA LEU A 338 -18.19 -6.09 -17.68
C LEU A 338 -17.54 -5.06 -18.62
N ASN A 339 -17.96 -3.79 -18.59
CA ASN A 339 -17.63 -2.76 -19.58
C ASN A 339 -17.88 -3.23 -21.04
N LYS A 340 -18.88 -4.09 -21.22
CA LYS A 340 -19.32 -4.64 -22.51
C LYS A 340 -20.75 -4.23 -22.72
N LEU A 341 -20.89 -3.00 -23.21
CA LEU A 341 -22.18 -2.34 -23.38
C LEU A 341 -23.03 -3.08 -24.41
N THR A 342 -24.33 -3.08 -24.20
CA THR A 342 -25.33 -3.71 -25.07
C THR A 342 -26.50 -2.74 -25.26
N VAL A 343 -27.09 -2.71 -26.46
CA VAL A 343 -28.26 -1.88 -26.75
C VAL A 343 -29.46 -2.77 -27.03
N ASP A 344 -30.58 -2.49 -26.38
CA ASP A 344 -31.87 -3.12 -26.67
C ASP A 344 -32.58 -2.31 -27.76
N LYS A 345 -32.66 -2.86 -28.98
CA LYS A 345 -33.32 -2.19 -30.12
C LYS A 345 -34.80 -1.87 -29.86
N SER A 346 -35.47 -2.59 -28.97
CA SER A 346 -36.90 -2.34 -28.64
C SER A 346 -37.14 -1.07 -27.84
N LEU A 347 -36.05 -0.40 -27.40
CA LEU A 347 -36.07 0.77 -26.52
C LEU A 347 -35.42 2.01 -27.16
N ILE A 348 -35.08 1.97 -28.45
CA ILE A 348 -34.51 3.11 -29.17
C ILE A 348 -35.64 4.08 -29.53
N GLU A 349 -35.47 5.36 -29.16
CA GLU A 349 -36.46 6.42 -29.40
C GLU A 349 -35.93 7.39 -30.46
N VAL A 350 -36.67 7.54 -31.55
CA VAL A 350 -36.31 8.36 -32.73
C VAL A 350 -37.26 9.56 -32.83
N PHE A 351 -36.72 10.75 -33.11
CA PHE A 351 -37.49 12.00 -33.07
C PHE A 351 -37.96 12.48 -34.47
N PRO A 352 -37.16 12.38 -35.55
CA PRO A 352 -37.65 12.67 -36.90
C PRO A 352 -38.45 11.46 -37.44
N GLU A 353 -39.75 11.64 -37.69
CA GLU A 353 -40.65 10.60 -38.27
C GLU A 353 -40.15 9.99 -39.59
N ARG A 354 -39.21 10.68 -40.27
CA ARG A 354 -38.56 10.25 -41.52
C ARG A 354 -37.36 9.30 -41.33
N MET A 355 -37.01 8.93 -40.10
CA MET A 355 -35.86 8.05 -39.80
C MET A 355 -36.29 6.86 -38.94
N ASP A 356 -35.64 5.73 -39.18
CA ASP A 356 -35.86 4.46 -38.47
C ASP A 356 -34.71 4.15 -37.49
N ALA A 357 -34.95 3.27 -36.52
CA ALA A 357 -33.97 2.89 -35.50
C ALA A 357 -32.67 2.31 -36.09
N ASP A 358 -32.76 1.51 -37.16
CA ASP A 358 -31.57 0.98 -37.85
C ASP A 358 -30.77 2.09 -38.57
N HIS A 359 -31.42 3.18 -39.01
CA HIS A 359 -30.74 4.37 -39.56
C HIS A 359 -30.01 5.16 -38.45
N LEU A 360 -30.63 5.31 -37.28
CA LEU A 360 -30.02 5.93 -36.11
C LEU A 360 -28.77 5.14 -35.66
N ILE A 361 -28.86 3.81 -35.63
CA ILE A 361 -27.71 2.92 -35.35
C ILE A 361 -26.59 3.11 -36.39
N LEU A 362 -26.93 3.19 -37.69
CA LEU A 362 -25.94 3.40 -38.75
C LEU A 362 -25.22 4.76 -38.60
N LEU A 363 -25.93 5.83 -38.23
CA LEU A 363 -25.31 7.13 -37.93
C LEU A 363 -24.41 7.09 -36.70
N ALA A 364 -24.81 6.37 -35.65
CA ALA A 364 -23.98 6.16 -34.46
C ALA A 364 -22.71 5.33 -34.79
N ALA A 365 -22.82 4.31 -35.64
CA ALA A 365 -21.70 3.49 -36.10
C ALA A 365 -20.75 4.26 -37.02
N ARG A 366 -21.27 5.12 -37.91
CA ARG A 366 -20.48 6.08 -38.70
C ARG A 366 -19.68 7.02 -37.80
N ALA A 367 -20.31 7.56 -36.74
CA ALA A 367 -19.68 8.39 -35.72
C ALA A 367 -18.79 7.60 -34.72
N SER A 368 -18.48 6.33 -35.00
CA SER A 368 -17.58 5.48 -34.23
C SER A 368 -16.28 5.19 -34.99
N ARG A 369 -15.22 4.82 -34.27
CA ARG A 369 -14.01 4.25 -34.84
C ARG A 369 -14.17 2.76 -35.14
N VAL A 370 -13.36 2.28 -36.10
CA VAL A 370 -13.38 0.89 -36.56
C VAL A 370 -12.10 0.14 -36.13
N GLU A 371 -10.93 0.77 -36.25
CA GLU A 371 -9.64 0.09 -36.03
C GLU A 371 -9.13 0.11 -34.58
N ASN A 372 -9.56 1.08 -33.78
CA ASN A 372 -9.15 1.29 -32.38
C ASN A 372 -10.39 1.75 -31.60
N GLN A 373 -11.15 0.79 -31.05
CA GLN A 373 -12.51 1.01 -30.55
C GLN A 373 -12.58 1.15 -29.03
N ASP A 374 -13.23 2.21 -28.54
CA ASP A 374 -13.74 2.26 -27.16
C ASP A 374 -14.86 1.23 -26.95
N ALA A 375 -15.16 0.86 -25.70
CA ALA A 375 -16.25 -0.06 -25.38
C ALA A 375 -17.63 0.39 -25.92
N ILE A 376 -17.87 1.70 -26.00
CA ILE A 376 -19.08 2.29 -26.61
C ILE A 376 -19.05 2.04 -28.13
N ASP A 377 -17.97 2.42 -28.80
CA ASP A 377 -17.77 2.27 -30.24
C ASP A 377 -17.90 0.83 -30.69
N ALA A 378 -17.23 -0.10 -29.99
CA ALA A 378 -17.34 -1.53 -30.22
C ALA A 378 -18.78 -2.02 -30.06
N SER A 379 -19.52 -1.59 -29.03
CA SER A 379 -20.92 -2.01 -28.85
C SER A 379 -21.86 -1.55 -29.95
N ILE A 380 -21.60 -0.38 -30.55
CA ILE A 380 -22.42 0.20 -31.62
C ILE A 380 -22.06 -0.42 -32.98
N VAL A 381 -20.77 -0.57 -33.28
CA VAL A 381 -20.32 -1.20 -34.54
C VAL A 381 -20.72 -2.67 -34.61
N ASN A 382 -20.65 -3.41 -33.50
CA ASN A 382 -21.10 -4.80 -33.43
C ASN A 382 -22.64 -4.98 -33.38
N MET A 383 -23.43 -3.90 -33.44
CA MET A 383 -24.90 -3.96 -33.57
C MET A 383 -25.38 -3.89 -35.04
N LEU A 384 -24.48 -3.57 -35.97
CA LEU A 384 -24.69 -3.76 -37.41
C LEU A 384 -24.60 -5.25 -37.81
N LYS A 385 -25.08 -5.61 -39.01
CA LYS A 385 -25.03 -7.02 -39.47
C LYS A 385 -23.66 -7.39 -40.03
N ASP A 386 -23.00 -6.44 -40.68
CA ASP A 386 -21.56 -6.49 -41.00
C ASP A 386 -20.93 -5.16 -40.54
N PRO A 387 -19.89 -5.16 -39.70
CA PRO A 387 -19.14 -3.94 -39.32
C PRO A 387 -18.70 -3.06 -40.50
N LYS A 388 -18.55 -3.61 -41.71
CA LYS A 388 -18.26 -2.85 -42.94
C LYS A 388 -19.38 -1.90 -43.35
N GLU A 389 -20.64 -2.19 -42.99
CA GLU A 389 -21.79 -1.30 -43.26
C GLU A 389 -21.57 0.10 -42.67
N ALA A 390 -20.82 0.22 -41.55
CA ALA A 390 -20.49 1.49 -40.93
C ALA A 390 -19.75 2.46 -41.87
N ARG A 391 -18.94 1.94 -42.82
CA ARG A 391 -18.10 2.72 -43.75
C ARG A 391 -18.41 2.44 -45.23
N ALA A 392 -19.44 1.66 -45.54
CA ALA A 392 -19.87 1.39 -46.90
C ALA A 392 -20.41 2.67 -47.58
N GLY A 393 -19.89 2.98 -48.77
CA GLY A 393 -20.33 4.13 -49.59
C GLY A 393 -19.88 5.51 -49.09
N ILE A 394 -18.89 5.57 -48.18
CA ILE A 394 -18.45 6.79 -47.52
C ILE A 394 -16.93 6.96 -47.60
N THR A 395 -16.48 8.20 -47.86
CA THR A 395 -15.10 8.62 -47.57
C THR A 395 -15.07 9.52 -46.34
N GLU A 396 -14.28 9.16 -45.33
CA GLU A 396 -14.01 10.03 -44.18
C GLU A 396 -13.14 11.23 -44.58
N VAL A 397 -13.49 12.42 -44.11
CA VAL A 397 -12.68 13.64 -44.24
C VAL A 397 -11.97 13.95 -42.93
N HIS A 398 -12.67 13.81 -41.80
CA HIS A 398 -12.15 14.09 -40.47
C HIS A 398 -13.00 13.41 -39.38
N PHE A 399 -12.35 12.92 -38.33
CA PHE A 399 -13.00 12.37 -37.14
C PHE A 399 -12.55 13.13 -35.88
N LEU A 400 -13.49 13.79 -35.21
CA LEU A 400 -13.30 14.41 -33.91
C LEU A 400 -13.36 13.34 -32.80
N PRO A 401 -12.25 13.02 -32.13
CA PRO A 401 -12.21 12.01 -31.08
C PRO A 401 -12.93 12.46 -29.80
N PHE A 402 -13.18 11.51 -28.89
CA PHE A 402 -13.90 11.80 -27.65
C PHE A 402 -13.09 12.73 -26.73
N ASN A 403 -13.69 13.86 -26.37
CA ASN A 403 -13.15 14.77 -25.36
C ASN A 403 -14.01 14.71 -24.08
N PRO A 404 -13.44 14.42 -22.89
CA PRO A 404 -14.18 14.40 -21.62
C PRO A 404 -14.93 15.69 -21.26
N VAL A 405 -14.56 16.83 -21.86
CA VAL A 405 -15.28 18.12 -21.68
C VAL A 405 -16.50 18.21 -22.60
N GLU A 406 -16.34 17.99 -23.92
CA GLU A 406 -17.45 18.07 -24.89
C GLU A 406 -18.37 16.84 -24.87
N LYS A 407 -17.87 15.72 -24.32
CA LYS A 407 -18.57 14.43 -24.14
C LYS A 407 -19.24 13.88 -25.41
N ARG A 408 -18.63 14.14 -26.57
CA ARG A 408 -19.09 13.72 -27.90
C ARG A 408 -17.93 13.22 -28.78
N THR A 409 -18.27 12.46 -29.82
CA THR A 409 -17.45 12.30 -31.03
C THR A 409 -18.21 12.88 -32.22
N ALA A 410 -17.51 13.17 -33.31
CA ALA A 410 -18.16 13.49 -34.59
C ALA A 410 -17.34 12.97 -35.77
N ILE A 411 -18.01 12.51 -36.82
CA ILE A 411 -17.41 12.22 -38.13
C ILE A 411 -17.89 13.25 -39.14
N THR A 412 -16.97 13.81 -39.92
CA THR A 412 -17.25 14.58 -41.14
C THR A 412 -16.86 13.71 -42.34
N TYR A 413 -17.81 13.50 -43.25
CA TYR A 413 -17.65 12.59 -44.38
C TYR A 413 -18.41 13.08 -45.62
N TYR A 414 -18.10 12.50 -46.78
CA TYR A 414 -18.94 12.64 -47.96
C TYR A 414 -19.46 11.29 -48.46
N ASP A 415 -20.69 11.31 -48.98
CA ASP A 415 -21.36 10.15 -49.58
C ASP A 415 -20.98 10.02 -51.07
N ASN A 416 -21.33 8.91 -51.72
CA ASN A 416 -21.11 8.69 -53.16
C ASN A 416 -21.70 9.80 -54.06
N ASN A 417 -22.72 10.51 -53.59
CA ASN A 417 -23.34 11.64 -54.28
C ASN A 417 -22.48 12.93 -54.22
N GLY A 418 -21.37 12.93 -53.48
CA GLY A 418 -20.45 14.06 -53.31
C GLY A 418 -20.94 15.14 -52.33
N ASP A 419 -22.02 14.90 -51.60
CA ASP A 419 -22.52 15.78 -50.54
C ASP A 419 -21.86 15.49 -49.19
N TRP A 420 -21.68 16.55 -48.40
CA TRP A 420 -20.94 16.52 -47.15
C TRP A 420 -21.90 16.44 -45.96
N HIS A 421 -21.63 15.48 -45.09
CA HIS A 421 -22.46 15.12 -43.96
C HIS A 421 -21.61 15.07 -42.69
N ARG A 422 -22.22 15.44 -41.56
CA ARG A 422 -21.59 15.35 -40.24
C ARG A 422 -22.54 14.62 -39.30
N ALA A 423 -22.05 13.55 -38.68
CA ALA A 423 -22.80 12.78 -37.68
C ALA A 423 -22.05 12.85 -36.36
N SER A 424 -22.76 13.08 -35.25
CA SER A 424 -22.20 13.18 -33.91
C SER A 424 -23.01 12.31 -32.93
N LYS A 425 -22.30 11.73 -31.97
CA LYS A 425 -22.89 11.00 -30.84
C LYS A 425 -22.28 11.50 -29.54
N GLY A 426 -23.03 11.50 -28.44
CA GLY A 426 -22.50 11.99 -27.17
C GLY A 426 -23.48 11.95 -26.00
N ALA A 427 -23.05 12.53 -24.88
CA ALA A 427 -23.90 12.73 -23.71
C ALA A 427 -25.15 13.55 -24.09
N PRO A 428 -26.38 13.09 -23.78
CA PRO A 428 -27.59 13.73 -24.27
C PRO A 428 -27.71 15.21 -23.93
N GLU A 429 -27.31 15.62 -22.73
CA GLU A 429 -27.30 17.04 -22.31
C GLU A 429 -26.53 17.92 -23.30
N GLN A 430 -25.34 17.48 -23.74
CA GLN A 430 -24.49 18.20 -24.70
C GLN A 430 -25.00 18.14 -26.14
N ILE A 431 -25.65 17.04 -26.54
CA ILE A 431 -26.27 16.93 -27.87
C ILE A 431 -27.59 17.73 -27.95
N ILE A 432 -28.34 17.84 -26.85
CA ILE A 432 -29.53 18.71 -26.71
C ILE A 432 -29.13 20.19 -26.81
N GLU A 433 -28.03 20.58 -26.16
CA GLU A 433 -27.44 21.91 -26.25
C GLU A 433 -26.93 22.22 -27.67
N LEU A 434 -26.23 21.28 -28.30
CA LEU A 434 -25.73 21.38 -29.69
C LEU A 434 -26.84 21.60 -30.73
N CYS A 435 -28.03 21.04 -30.48
CA CYS A 435 -29.21 21.17 -31.35
C CYS A 435 -30.15 22.33 -30.95
N ASP A 436 -29.80 23.13 -29.93
CA ASP A 436 -30.60 24.26 -29.41
C ASP A 436 -32.08 23.91 -29.14
N LEU A 437 -32.34 22.68 -28.65
CA LEU A 437 -33.69 22.11 -28.55
C LEU A 437 -34.58 22.85 -27.55
N LYS A 438 -35.61 23.53 -28.08
CA LYS A 438 -36.60 24.32 -27.32
C LYS A 438 -37.99 23.68 -27.35
N GLY A 439 -38.83 24.05 -26.39
CA GLY A 439 -40.23 23.60 -26.31
C GLY A 439 -40.41 22.17 -25.79
N GLU A 440 -41.41 21.45 -26.30
CA GLU A 440 -41.82 20.14 -25.77
C GLU A 440 -40.86 19.00 -26.12
N VAL A 441 -40.18 19.08 -27.26
CA VAL A 441 -39.22 18.06 -27.73
C VAL A 441 -38.14 17.80 -26.67
N SER A 442 -37.58 18.89 -26.10
CA SER A 442 -36.59 18.82 -25.02
C SER A 442 -37.16 18.18 -23.74
N LYS A 443 -38.40 18.51 -23.36
CA LYS A 443 -39.05 17.87 -22.19
C LYS A 443 -39.26 16.37 -22.39
N THR A 444 -39.64 15.97 -23.60
CA THR A 444 -39.83 14.55 -23.97
C THR A 444 -38.51 13.79 -23.94
N ALA A 445 -37.43 14.36 -24.48
CA ALA A 445 -36.09 13.78 -24.40
C ALA A 445 -35.63 13.59 -22.94
N HIS A 446 -35.76 14.61 -22.08
CA HIS A 446 -35.42 14.51 -20.65
C HIS A 446 -36.26 13.43 -19.92
N LYS A 447 -37.55 13.28 -20.27
CA LYS A 447 -38.43 12.24 -19.71
C LYS A 447 -38.01 10.83 -20.14
N ILE A 448 -37.57 10.65 -21.38
CA ILE A 448 -37.04 9.36 -21.88
C ILE A 448 -35.71 9.03 -21.19
N ILE A 449 -34.80 10.01 -21.06
CA ILE A 449 -33.52 9.86 -20.35
C ILE A 449 -33.75 9.43 -18.90
N ALA A 450 -34.71 10.03 -18.19
CA ALA A 450 -35.07 9.65 -16.83
C ALA A 450 -35.60 8.19 -16.74
N ASN A 451 -36.48 7.78 -17.65
CA ASN A 451 -36.99 6.40 -17.73
C ASN A 451 -35.87 5.38 -18.03
N PHE A 452 -34.90 5.74 -18.86
CA PHE A 452 -33.69 4.91 -19.07
C PHE A 452 -32.87 4.83 -17.78
N ALA A 453 -32.63 5.95 -17.09
CA ALA A 453 -31.88 5.99 -15.84
C ALA A 453 -32.53 5.16 -14.71
N ASP A 454 -33.86 5.25 -14.54
CA ASP A 454 -34.65 4.44 -13.60
C ASP A 454 -34.55 2.93 -13.89
N ARG A 455 -34.30 2.54 -15.15
CA ARG A 455 -34.09 1.15 -15.58
C ARG A 455 -32.62 0.70 -15.52
N GLY A 456 -31.71 1.58 -15.11
CA GLY A 456 -30.26 1.31 -15.08
C GLY A 456 -29.60 1.33 -16.45
N LEU A 457 -30.15 2.09 -17.40
CA LEU A 457 -29.66 2.23 -18.77
C LEU A 457 -29.00 3.61 -18.94
N ARG A 458 -27.76 3.64 -19.46
CA ARG A 458 -27.07 4.90 -19.81
C ARG A 458 -27.57 5.37 -21.17
N SER A 459 -28.12 6.58 -21.22
CA SER A 459 -28.58 7.20 -22.47
C SER A 459 -27.42 7.79 -23.29
N LEU A 460 -27.36 7.48 -24.59
CA LEU A 460 -26.49 8.13 -25.59
C LEU A 460 -27.37 8.82 -26.64
N ALA A 461 -27.06 10.05 -27.01
CA ALA A 461 -27.78 10.78 -28.06
C ALA A 461 -27.01 10.80 -29.39
N VAL A 462 -27.74 10.89 -30.50
CA VAL A 462 -27.20 11.05 -31.86
C VAL A 462 -27.80 12.31 -32.50
N ALA A 463 -26.94 13.10 -33.13
CA ALA A 463 -27.32 14.25 -33.95
C ALA A 463 -26.66 14.19 -35.34
N TYR A 464 -27.30 14.84 -36.29
CA TYR A 464 -26.95 14.82 -37.71
C TYR A 464 -27.01 16.22 -38.33
N GLN A 465 -26.17 16.47 -39.32
CA GLN A 465 -25.98 17.77 -39.95
C GLN A 465 -25.51 17.60 -41.40
N THR A 466 -25.90 18.51 -42.29
CA THR A 466 -25.30 18.65 -43.64
C THR A 466 -24.39 19.87 -43.70
N ILE A 467 -23.35 19.83 -44.55
CA ILE A 467 -22.41 20.94 -44.75
C ILE A 467 -22.51 21.43 -46.20
N PRO A 468 -23.31 22.47 -46.49
CA PRO A 468 -23.46 23.00 -47.85
C PRO A 468 -22.15 23.51 -48.46
N ASP A 469 -21.26 24.08 -47.63
CA ASP A 469 -20.03 24.75 -48.07
C ASP A 469 -18.90 23.79 -48.48
N LYS A 470 -19.08 22.48 -48.27
CA LYS A 470 -18.11 21.40 -48.56
C LYS A 470 -16.68 21.67 -48.08
N ASN A 471 -16.55 22.27 -46.90
CA ASN A 471 -15.30 22.62 -46.23
C ASN A 471 -15.23 22.02 -44.81
N LYS A 472 -14.05 21.51 -44.39
CA LYS A 472 -13.83 20.87 -43.07
C LYS A 472 -14.26 21.79 -41.92
N ASP A 473 -13.83 23.05 -41.98
CA ASP A 473 -13.91 23.98 -40.86
C ASP A 473 -15.22 24.80 -40.83
N SER A 474 -16.16 24.54 -41.76
CA SER A 474 -17.48 25.17 -41.71
C SER A 474 -18.33 24.61 -40.55
N ALA A 475 -19.05 25.51 -39.89
CA ALA A 475 -20.02 25.19 -38.86
C ALA A 475 -21.15 24.28 -39.35
N GLY A 476 -21.52 24.35 -40.64
CA GLY A 476 -22.61 23.58 -41.25
C GLY A 476 -24.02 24.14 -40.99
N SER A 477 -25.03 23.36 -41.38
CA SER A 477 -26.46 23.64 -41.10
C SER A 477 -26.81 23.47 -39.61
N PRO A 478 -28.01 23.88 -39.14
CA PRO A 478 -28.45 23.55 -37.78
C PRO A 478 -28.43 22.04 -37.52
N TRP A 479 -27.98 21.61 -36.33
CA TRP A 479 -27.95 20.19 -35.98
C TRP A 479 -29.36 19.64 -35.74
N GLU A 480 -29.66 18.50 -36.36
CA GLU A 480 -30.89 17.75 -36.15
C GLU A 480 -30.68 16.69 -35.07
N PHE A 481 -31.52 16.71 -34.04
CA PHE A 481 -31.54 15.66 -33.02
C PHE A 481 -32.23 14.40 -33.57
N VAL A 482 -31.48 13.32 -33.77
CA VAL A 482 -32.00 12.09 -34.39
C VAL A 482 -32.69 11.21 -33.35
N GLY A 483 -32.06 11.01 -32.18
CA GLY A 483 -32.68 10.28 -31.08
C GLY A 483 -31.72 9.72 -30.05
N LEU A 484 -32.21 8.76 -29.27
CA LEU A 484 -31.60 8.23 -28.05
C LEU A 484 -31.43 6.71 -28.10
N LEU A 485 -30.22 6.21 -27.85
CA LEU A 485 -29.94 4.80 -27.60
C LEU A 485 -29.79 4.54 -26.08
N PRO A 486 -30.46 3.51 -25.53
CA PRO A 486 -30.16 3.01 -24.19
C PRO A 486 -29.03 1.97 -24.22
N LEU A 487 -27.89 2.31 -23.62
CA LEU A 487 -26.77 1.41 -23.36
C LEU A 487 -26.96 0.73 -21.99
N PHE A 488 -27.04 -0.59 -21.98
CA PHE A 488 -26.96 -1.40 -20.76
C PHE A 488 -25.54 -1.89 -20.50
N ASP A 489 -25.04 -1.66 -19.29
CA ASP A 489 -23.74 -2.13 -18.80
C ASP A 489 -23.96 -3.30 -17.82
N PRO A 490 -23.80 -4.56 -18.25
CA PRO A 490 -24.15 -5.71 -17.44
C PRO A 490 -23.20 -5.87 -16.23
N PRO A 491 -23.73 -6.09 -15.01
CA PRO A 491 -22.92 -6.43 -13.85
C PRO A 491 -22.23 -7.77 -14.06
N ARG A 492 -21.02 -7.95 -13.49
CA ARG A 492 -20.32 -9.23 -13.58
C ARG A 492 -21.02 -10.31 -12.75
N HIS A 493 -20.94 -11.55 -13.19
CA HIS A 493 -21.61 -12.70 -12.55
C HIS A 493 -21.05 -13.02 -11.15
N ASP A 494 -19.77 -12.74 -10.92
CA ASP A 494 -19.03 -12.95 -9.67
C ASP A 494 -19.20 -11.80 -8.65
N SER A 495 -19.47 -10.59 -9.13
CA SER A 495 -19.40 -9.37 -8.31
C SER A 495 -20.40 -9.40 -7.15
N ALA A 496 -21.63 -9.87 -7.36
CA ALA A 496 -22.65 -9.94 -6.31
C ALA A 496 -22.35 -10.96 -5.18
N GLU A 497 -21.61 -12.02 -5.47
CA GLU A 497 -21.08 -12.93 -4.44
C GLU A 497 -19.84 -12.32 -3.77
N THR A 498 -18.96 -11.73 -4.57
CA THR A 498 -17.72 -11.09 -4.12
C THR A 498 -17.97 -9.94 -3.14
N ILE A 499 -18.99 -9.11 -3.38
CA ILE A 499 -19.43 -8.04 -2.47
C ILE A 499 -19.84 -8.60 -1.10
N ARG A 500 -20.59 -9.72 -1.08
CA ARG A 500 -20.96 -10.37 0.19
C ARG A 500 -19.75 -10.95 0.90
N ARG A 501 -18.83 -11.56 0.16
CA ARG A 501 -17.57 -12.11 0.68
C ARG A 501 -16.64 -11.01 1.22
N ALA A 502 -16.61 -9.83 0.59
CA ALA A 502 -15.91 -8.65 1.11
C ALA A 502 -16.53 -8.19 2.45
N LEU A 503 -17.86 -8.11 2.53
CA LEU A 503 -18.58 -7.73 3.74
C LEU A 503 -18.38 -8.75 4.89
N GLU A 504 -18.38 -10.06 4.58
CA GLU A 504 -18.03 -11.14 5.53
C GLU A 504 -16.58 -11.05 6.03
N LEU A 505 -15.69 -10.42 5.24
CA LEU A 505 -14.31 -10.13 5.59
C LEU A 505 -14.12 -8.73 6.22
N GLY A 506 -15.22 -8.07 6.61
CA GLY A 506 -15.18 -6.74 7.23
C GLY A 506 -14.68 -5.64 6.30
N VAL A 507 -14.82 -5.80 4.98
CA VAL A 507 -14.51 -4.78 3.97
C VAL A 507 -15.82 -4.21 3.42
N SER A 508 -16.06 -2.92 3.67
CA SER A 508 -17.20 -2.20 3.13
C SER A 508 -16.92 -1.77 1.68
N VAL A 509 -17.63 -2.35 0.72
CA VAL A 509 -17.54 -1.94 -0.69
C VAL A 509 -18.46 -0.75 -0.94
N LYS A 510 -17.90 0.38 -1.34
CA LYS A 510 -18.64 1.60 -1.72
C LYS A 510 -18.56 1.79 -3.24
N MET A 511 -19.71 1.95 -3.90
CA MET A 511 -19.71 2.28 -5.34
C MET A 511 -19.29 3.74 -5.55
N ILE A 512 -18.39 3.97 -6.50
CA ILE A 512 -18.08 5.27 -7.08
C ILE A 512 -18.55 5.25 -8.53
N THR A 513 -19.26 6.27 -9.00
CA THR A 513 -19.56 6.38 -10.44
C THR A 513 -19.83 7.80 -10.92
N GLY A 514 -19.44 8.10 -12.15
CA GLY A 514 -19.84 9.31 -12.88
C GLY A 514 -21.27 9.25 -13.46
N ASP A 515 -21.92 8.08 -13.46
CA ASP A 515 -23.32 7.94 -13.90
C ASP A 515 -24.30 8.62 -12.93
N GLN A 516 -25.51 8.92 -13.43
CA GLN A 516 -26.59 9.52 -12.63
C GLN A 516 -27.05 8.58 -11.49
N LEU A 517 -27.57 9.16 -10.40
CA LEU A 517 -27.90 8.45 -9.16
C LEU A 517 -28.89 7.28 -9.34
N ALA A 518 -29.89 7.40 -10.23
CA ALA A 518 -30.83 6.32 -10.51
C ALA A 518 -30.13 5.07 -11.09
N ILE A 519 -29.17 5.26 -12.01
CA ILE A 519 -28.36 4.18 -12.60
C ILE A 519 -27.48 3.53 -11.52
N GLY A 520 -26.88 4.34 -10.63
CA GLY A 520 -26.11 3.85 -9.49
C GLY A 520 -26.94 2.99 -8.54
N ILE A 521 -28.11 3.49 -8.12
CA ILE A 521 -29.04 2.79 -7.23
C ILE A 521 -29.56 1.50 -7.86
N GLU A 522 -29.96 1.50 -9.13
CA GLU A 522 -30.45 0.29 -9.79
C GLU A 522 -29.34 -0.76 -9.98
N THR A 523 -28.12 -0.33 -10.29
CA THR A 523 -26.96 -1.23 -10.36
C THR A 523 -26.62 -1.79 -8.97
N GLY A 524 -26.62 -0.95 -7.94
CA GLY A 524 -26.41 -1.34 -6.53
C GLY A 524 -27.47 -2.31 -6.01
N ARG A 525 -28.73 -2.12 -6.43
CA ARG A 525 -29.86 -3.02 -6.13
C ARG A 525 -29.70 -4.40 -6.78
N ARG A 526 -29.21 -4.47 -8.03
CA ARG A 526 -28.92 -5.73 -8.73
C ARG A 526 -27.69 -6.46 -8.16
N LEU A 527 -26.64 -5.72 -7.80
CA LEU A 527 -25.43 -6.26 -7.17
C LEU A 527 -25.62 -6.64 -5.69
N GLY A 528 -26.58 -6.02 -5.00
CA GLY A 528 -26.87 -6.26 -3.59
C GLY A 528 -25.99 -5.50 -2.61
N MET A 529 -25.42 -4.35 -3.01
CA MET A 529 -24.65 -3.46 -2.11
C MET A 529 -25.54 -2.65 -1.17
N GLY A 530 -26.80 -2.42 -1.56
CA GLY A 530 -27.71 -1.49 -0.90
C GLY A 530 -28.19 -0.39 -1.85
N THR A 531 -28.85 0.61 -1.29
CA THR A 531 -29.44 1.75 -2.03
C THR A 531 -29.26 3.08 -1.31
N ASN A 532 -28.47 3.15 -0.23
CA ASN A 532 -28.15 4.38 0.50
C ASN A 532 -27.02 5.14 -0.22
N MET A 533 -27.27 5.51 -1.47
CA MET A 533 -26.33 6.23 -2.33
C MET A 533 -26.69 7.70 -2.43
N TYR A 534 -25.68 8.56 -2.57
CA TYR A 534 -25.84 10.02 -2.59
C TYR A 534 -25.23 10.63 -3.87
N PRO A 535 -25.78 11.74 -4.40
CA PRO A 535 -25.13 12.48 -5.48
C PRO A 535 -23.94 13.27 -4.92
N SER A 536 -22.85 13.43 -5.67
CA SER A 536 -21.67 14.13 -5.13
C SER A 536 -21.91 15.62 -4.80
N SER A 537 -22.96 16.24 -5.34
CA SER A 537 -23.40 17.58 -4.94
C SER A 537 -23.84 17.68 -3.47
N ALA A 538 -24.31 16.57 -2.88
CA ALA A 538 -24.60 16.49 -1.45
C ALA A 538 -23.34 16.49 -0.56
N LEU A 539 -22.14 16.33 -1.16
CA LEU A 539 -20.85 16.43 -0.46
C LEU A 539 -20.25 17.84 -0.52
N LEU A 540 -20.73 18.68 -1.45
CA LEU A 540 -20.28 20.07 -1.65
C LEU A 540 -21.09 21.09 -0.83
N THR A 541 -22.26 20.68 -0.31
CA THR A 541 -23.20 21.61 0.34
C THR A 541 -23.18 21.40 1.84
N ASP A 542 -22.52 22.30 2.57
CA ASP A 542 -22.60 22.41 4.04
C ASP A 542 -24.02 22.89 4.46
N ASN A 543 -25.00 22.00 4.32
CA ASN A 543 -26.37 22.24 4.73
C ASN A 543 -26.54 21.96 6.23
N ASP A 544 -26.56 23.03 7.03
CA ASP A 544 -26.88 23.05 8.47
C ASP A 544 -28.22 22.35 8.82
N GLU A 545 -29.10 22.10 7.83
CA GLU A 545 -30.39 21.41 8.03
C GLU A 545 -30.26 19.87 8.11
N SER A 546 -29.13 19.28 7.69
CA SER A 546 -28.92 17.83 7.78
C SER A 546 -28.39 17.40 9.15
N SER A 547 -29.08 16.47 9.82
CA SER A 547 -28.78 16.07 11.22
C SER A 547 -27.56 15.14 11.38
N MET A 548 -26.65 15.11 10.40
CA MET A 548 -25.39 14.35 10.39
C MET A 548 -24.33 15.22 9.70
N THR A 549 -23.08 15.13 10.14
CA THR A 549 -21.98 15.77 9.40
C THR A 549 -21.75 15.07 8.07
N ILE A 550 -21.17 15.78 7.10
CA ILE A 550 -20.80 15.22 5.79
C ILE A 550 -19.92 13.97 5.96
N ASP A 551 -18.99 13.98 6.92
CA ASP A 551 -18.11 12.83 7.19
C ASP A 551 -18.88 11.60 7.69
N GLU A 552 -19.90 11.78 8.55
CA GLU A 552 -20.78 10.69 8.99
C GLU A 552 -21.71 10.19 7.87
N LEU A 553 -22.10 11.06 6.93
CA LEU A 553 -22.84 10.66 5.73
C LEU A 553 -21.93 9.83 4.81
N ILE A 554 -20.69 10.26 4.58
CA ILE A 554 -19.71 9.54 3.76
C ILE A 554 -19.41 8.15 4.34
N GLU A 555 -19.24 8.05 5.67
CA GLU A 555 -19.01 6.79 6.38
C GLU A 555 -20.19 5.81 6.18
N LYS A 556 -21.43 6.30 6.24
CA LYS A 556 -22.67 5.49 6.15
C LYS A 556 -23.21 5.25 4.74
N ALA A 557 -22.67 5.90 3.70
CA ALA A 557 -23.13 5.75 2.32
C ALA A 557 -22.69 4.42 1.68
N ASP A 558 -23.58 3.78 0.92
CA ASP A 558 -23.29 2.58 0.11
C ASP A 558 -22.56 2.94 -1.21
N GLY A 559 -22.58 4.22 -1.58
CA GLY A 559 -21.91 4.73 -2.78
C GLY A 559 -22.27 6.16 -3.14
N PHE A 560 -21.58 6.68 -4.16
CA PHE A 560 -21.71 8.04 -4.66
C PHE A 560 -21.85 8.07 -6.18
N ALA A 561 -22.73 8.93 -6.68
CA ALA A 561 -23.07 9.06 -8.10
C ALA A 561 -22.86 10.50 -8.60
N GLY A 562 -22.69 10.65 -9.92
CA GLY A 562 -22.29 11.92 -10.56
C GLY A 562 -20.88 12.39 -10.15
N VAL A 563 -20.02 11.48 -9.71
CA VAL A 563 -18.75 11.79 -9.04
C VAL A 563 -17.70 12.29 -10.04
N PHE A 564 -17.29 13.55 -9.89
CA PHE A 564 -16.18 14.16 -10.63
C PHE A 564 -14.81 13.76 -10.06
N PRO A 565 -13.69 13.93 -10.79
CA PRO A 565 -12.36 13.49 -10.35
C PRO A 565 -11.93 14.08 -9.00
N GLU A 566 -12.21 15.37 -8.79
CA GLU A 566 -11.97 16.10 -7.53
C GLU A 566 -12.77 15.49 -6.37
N HIS A 567 -14.02 15.07 -6.63
CA HIS A 567 -14.87 14.43 -5.63
C HIS A 567 -14.36 13.02 -5.28
N LYS A 568 -13.80 12.25 -6.24
CA LYS A 568 -13.14 10.97 -5.95
C LYS A 568 -12.00 11.15 -4.93
N TYR A 569 -11.16 12.16 -5.12
CA TYR A 569 -10.05 12.50 -4.21
C TYR A 569 -10.55 12.90 -2.80
N GLU A 570 -11.52 13.81 -2.70
CA GLU A 570 -12.01 14.28 -1.40
C GLU A 570 -12.78 13.19 -0.64
N ILE A 571 -13.54 12.30 -1.32
CA ILE A 571 -14.18 11.13 -0.69
C ILE A 571 -13.14 10.21 -0.03
N VAL A 572 -12.09 9.84 -0.77
CA VAL A 572 -10.99 9.01 -0.24
C VAL A 572 -10.31 9.69 0.94
N ARG A 573 -10.01 10.98 0.82
CA ARG A 573 -9.38 11.76 1.88
C ARG A 573 -10.24 11.84 3.15
N ARG A 574 -11.54 12.10 3.06
CA ARG A 574 -12.43 12.17 4.24
C ARG A 574 -12.50 10.83 4.97
N LEU A 575 -12.49 9.71 4.24
CA LEU A 575 -12.44 8.37 4.83
C LEU A 575 -11.10 8.12 5.56
N GLN A 576 -9.98 8.58 5.00
CA GLN A 576 -8.66 8.50 5.65
C GLN A 576 -8.54 9.43 6.88
N ASP A 577 -9.09 10.65 6.81
CA ASP A 577 -9.15 11.59 7.94
C ASP A 577 -10.04 11.02 9.10
N ARG A 578 -10.88 10.01 8.82
CA ARG A 578 -11.64 9.21 9.79
C ARG A 578 -10.89 7.96 10.30
N LEU A 579 -9.65 7.74 9.86
CA LEU A 579 -8.77 6.59 10.18
C LEU A 579 -9.20 5.23 9.57
N HIS A 580 -9.97 5.24 8.49
CA HIS A 580 -10.17 4.05 7.65
C HIS A 580 -8.96 3.82 6.72
N ILE A 581 -8.71 2.57 6.35
CA ILE A 581 -7.67 2.20 5.37
C ILE A 581 -8.38 1.94 4.04
N VAL A 582 -8.25 2.91 3.14
CA VAL A 582 -9.07 3.02 1.93
C VAL A 582 -8.32 2.42 0.74
N GLY A 583 -8.82 1.31 0.24
CA GLY A 583 -8.52 0.87 -1.12
C GLY A 583 -9.40 1.62 -2.12
N MET A 584 -8.84 2.01 -3.27
CA MET A 584 -9.61 2.57 -4.38
C MET A 584 -9.27 1.85 -5.69
N THR A 585 -10.29 1.53 -6.51
CA THR A 585 -10.09 1.08 -7.89
C THR A 585 -10.29 2.23 -8.88
N GLY A 586 -9.54 2.23 -9.98
CA GLY A 586 -9.74 3.19 -11.07
C GLY A 586 -9.16 2.69 -12.41
N ASP A 587 -9.68 3.24 -13.50
CA ASP A 587 -9.32 2.90 -14.88
C ASP A 587 -8.69 4.08 -15.66
N GLY A 588 -9.21 5.30 -15.52
CA GLY A 588 -8.80 6.45 -16.33
C GLY A 588 -7.76 7.41 -15.72
N VAL A 589 -7.20 8.29 -16.57
CA VAL A 589 -6.36 9.47 -16.22
C VAL A 589 -6.95 10.40 -15.16
N ASN A 590 -8.28 10.34 -14.98
CA ASN A 590 -9.03 11.10 -13.99
C ASN A 590 -8.88 10.55 -12.57
N ASP A 591 -8.58 9.26 -12.43
CA ASP A 591 -8.57 8.57 -11.14
C ASP A 591 -7.18 8.59 -10.49
N ALA A 592 -6.13 8.82 -11.29
CA ALA A 592 -4.74 8.89 -10.84
C ALA A 592 -4.51 9.77 -9.57
N PRO A 593 -5.13 10.95 -9.38
CA PRO A 593 -4.97 11.74 -8.17
C PRO A 593 -5.56 11.05 -6.92
N ALA A 594 -6.68 10.36 -7.08
CA ALA A 594 -7.39 9.69 -5.99
C ALA A 594 -6.77 8.31 -5.68
N LEU A 595 -6.35 7.56 -6.71
CA LEU A 595 -5.53 6.34 -6.59
C LEU A 595 -4.24 6.60 -5.81
N LYS A 596 -3.53 7.70 -6.13
CA LYS A 596 -2.30 8.11 -5.43
C LYS A 596 -2.54 8.67 -4.02
N LYS A 597 -3.79 9.03 -3.68
CA LYS A 597 -4.16 9.51 -2.33
C LYS A 597 -4.62 8.37 -1.41
N ALA A 598 -5.25 7.34 -1.98
CA ALA A 598 -5.69 6.13 -1.29
C ALA A 598 -4.52 5.40 -0.62
N ASP A 599 -4.82 4.62 0.43
CA ASP A 599 -3.81 3.79 1.10
C ASP A 599 -3.40 2.61 0.20
N ILE A 600 -4.32 2.14 -0.65
CA ILE A 600 -4.04 1.22 -1.75
C ILE A 600 -4.70 1.75 -3.03
N GLY A 601 -3.91 2.33 -3.93
CA GLY A 601 -4.36 2.56 -5.31
C GLY A 601 -4.33 1.25 -6.10
N ILE A 602 -5.47 0.85 -6.67
CA ILE A 602 -5.63 -0.37 -7.47
C ILE A 602 -6.00 -0.01 -8.92
N ALA A 603 -5.12 -0.28 -9.88
CA ALA A 603 -5.44 -0.16 -11.30
C ALA A 603 -6.08 -1.46 -11.83
N VAL A 604 -7.15 -1.31 -12.60
CA VAL A 604 -7.81 -2.43 -13.32
C VAL A 604 -6.92 -2.88 -14.50
N ALA A 605 -7.09 -4.11 -15.00
CA ALA A 605 -6.30 -4.62 -16.13
C ALA A 605 -6.37 -3.72 -17.38
N ASP A 606 -7.57 -3.25 -17.72
CA ASP A 606 -7.82 -2.35 -18.86
C ASP A 606 -7.56 -0.85 -18.54
N ALA A 607 -6.94 -0.53 -17.39
CA ALA A 607 -6.67 0.85 -16.99
C ALA A 607 -5.57 1.50 -17.84
N THR A 608 -5.63 2.84 -18.00
CA THR A 608 -4.61 3.60 -18.72
C THR A 608 -3.27 3.57 -17.99
N ASP A 609 -2.16 3.75 -18.72
CA ASP A 609 -0.83 3.75 -18.11
C ASP A 609 -0.65 4.86 -17.07
N ALA A 610 -1.33 6.00 -17.22
CA ALA A 610 -1.41 7.01 -16.16
C ALA A 610 -2.04 6.46 -14.86
N ALA A 611 -3.14 5.72 -14.92
CA ALA A 611 -3.77 5.10 -13.76
C ALA A 611 -2.90 3.98 -13.17
N ARG A 612 -2.32 3.11 -14.02
CA ARG A 612 -1.34 2.07 -13.60
C ARG A 612 -0.13 2.69 -12.90
N SER A 613 0.42 3.79 -13.42
CA SER A 613 1.58 4.46 -12.84
C SER A 613 1.30 5.10 -11.48
N ALA A 614 0.07 5.59 -11.25
CA ALA A 614 -0.38 6.18 -10.00
C ALA A 614 -0.83 5.15 -8.94
N SER A 615 -1.12 3.92 -9.36
CA SER A 615 -1.50 2.81 -8.49
C SER A 615 -0.32 2.13 -7.80
N ASP A 616 -0.60 1.47 -6.67
CA ASP A 616 0.33 0.64 -5.91
C ASP A 616 0.23 -0.84 -6.26
N ILE A 617 -0.92 -1.26 -6.79
CA ILE A 617 -1.21 -2.62 -7.24
C ILE A 617 -1.91 -2.53 -8.60
N VAL A 618 -1.40 -3.28 -9.59
CA VAL A 618 -1.98 -3.40 -10.92
C VAL A 618 -2.56 -4.80 -11.07
N LEU A 619 -3.84 -4.90 -11.40
CA LEU A 619 -4.46 -6.19 -11.72
C LEU A 619 -4.13 -6.57 -13.16
N THR A 620 -3.79 -7.83 -13.41
CA THR A 620 -3.70 -8.39 -14.78
C THR A 620 -5.00 -9.07 -15.20
N GLU A 621 -5.86 -9.43 -14.24
CA GLU A 621 -7.19 -9.98 -14.49
C GLU A 621 -8.29 -8.98 -14.05
N PRO A 622 -9.31 -8.73 -14.88
CA PRO A 622 -10.32 -7.71 -14.58
C PRO A 622 -11.47 -8.28 -13.71
N GLY A 623 -11.65 -7.74 -12.51
CA GLY A 623 -12.85 -7.95 -11.70
C GLY A 623 -12.63 -7.89 -10.18
N LEU A 624 -13.70 -7.60 -9.42
CA LEU A 624 -13.66 -7.47 -7.96
C LEU A 624 -13.17 -8.76 -7.24
N SER A 625 -13.43 -9.94 -7.81
CA SER A 625 -13.06 -11.24 -7.20
C SER A 625 -11.54 -11.39 -7.02
N VAL A 626 -10.75 -10.82 -7.95
CA VAL A 626 -9.29 -10.76 -7.88
C VAL A 626 -8.85 -9.95 -6.65
N ILE A 627 -9.48 -8.79 -6.41
CA ILE A 627 -9.17 -7.91 -5.26
C ILE A 627 -9.48 -8.61 -3.94
N VAL A 628 -10.65 -9.26 -3.81
CA VAL A 628 -11.01 -9.97 -2.56
C VAL A 628 -10.12 -11.20 -2.32
N SER A 629 -9.66 -11.86 -3.39
CA SER A 629 -8.69 -12.96 -3.30
C SER A 629 -7.30 -12.46 -2.89
N ALA A 630 -6.86 -11.33 -3.45
CA ALA A 630 -5.64 -10.63 -3.05
C ALA A 630 -5.68 -10.19 -1.58
N VAL A 631 -6.79 -9.61 -1.10
CA VAL A 631 -6.97 -9.25 0.32
C VAL A 631 -6.85 -10.46 1.24
N LEU A 632 -7.44 -11.60 0.87
CA LEU A 632 -7.28 -12.85 1.63
C LEU A 632 -5.84 -13.35 1.67
N THR A 633 -5.13 -13.30 0.54
CA THR A 633 -3.72 -13.68 0.44
C THR A 633 -2.82 -12.74 1.24
N SER A 634 -3.00 -11.42 1.10
CA SER A 634 -2.31 -10.38 1.87
C SER A 634 -2.52 -10.53 3.38
N ARG A 635 -3.76 -10.75 3.84
CA ARG A 635 -4.03 -11.06 5.26
C ARG A 635 -3.34 -12.35 5.72
N ALA A 636 -3.24 -13.39 4.89
CA ALA A 636 -2.53 -14.63 5.21
C ALA A 636 -0.99 -14.50 5.19
N ILE A 637 -0.44 -13.49 4.50
CA ILE A 637 0.98 -13.11 4.56
C ILE A 637 1.23 -12.29 5.83
N PHE A 638 0.40 -11.27 6.08
CA PHE A 638 0.48 -10.39 7.25
C PHE A 638 0.38 -11.16 8.59
N GLN A 639 -0.44 -12.22 8.67
CA GLN A 639 -0.45 -13.09 9.85
C GLN A 639 0.87 -13.83 10.08
N ARG A 640 1.60 -14.26 9.03
CA ARG A 640 2.93 -14.88 9.20
C ARG A 640 3.91 -13.88 9.80
N MET A 641 3.90 -12.64 9.29
CA MET A 641 4.72 -11.55 9.81
C MET A 641 4.42 -11.26 11.28
N LYS A 642 3.14 -11.03 11.63
CA LYS A 642 2.68 -10.78 13.01
C LYS A 642 3.05 -11.93 13.97
N ASN A 643 2.82 -13.18 13.56
CA ASN A 643 3.16 -14.37 14.35
C ASN A 643 4.68 -14.51 14.55
N TYR A 644 5.48 -14.19 13.52
CA TYR A 644 6.94 -14.18 13.62
C TYR A 644 7.46 -13.06 14.54
N THR A 645 6.87 -11.87 14.51
CA THR A 645 7.23 -10.80 15.47
C THR A 645 6.96 -11.22 16.91
N ILE A 646 5.82 -11.86 17.19
CA ILE A 646 5.52 -12.43 18.53
C ILE A 646 6.58 -13.46 18.93
N TYR A 647 6.98 -14.34 18.01
CA TYR A 647 8.03 -15.35 18.22
C TYR A 647 9.39 -14.73 18.56
N ALA A 648 9.88 -13.79 17.73
CA ALA A 648 11.18 -13.16 17.91
C ALA A 648 11.26 -12.42 19.27
N VAL A 649 10.24 -11.62 19.59
CA VAL A 649 10.14 -10.91 20.88
C VAL A 649 10.08 -11.89 22.06
N SER A 650 9.32 -12.99 21.92
CA SER A 650 9.21 -14.02 22.96
C SER A 650 10.52 -14.77 23.19
N ILE A 651 11.35 -14.97 22.17
CA ILE A 651 12.70 -15.55 22.34
C ILE A 651 13.65 -14.54 23.00
N THR A 652 13.70 -13.28 22.55
CA THR A 652 14.52 -12.24 23.22
C THR A 652 14.20 -12.19 24.72
N ILE A 653 12.91 -12.15 25.08
CA ILE A 653 12.49 -12.12 26.50
C ILE A 653 12.83 -13.44 27.21
N ARG A 654 12.62 -14.62 26.57
CA ARG A 654 13.00 -15.93 27.15
C ARG A 654 14.49 -15.99 27.49
N ILE A 655 15.36 -15.60 26.56
CA ILE A 655 16.82 -15.69 26.71
C ILE A 655 17.28 -14.71 27.79
N VAL A 656 16.90 -13.43 27.67
CA VAL A 656 17.31 -12.38 28.62
C VAL A 656 16.83 -12.69 30.03
N PHE A 657 15.55 -13.02 30.26
CA PHE A 657 15.08 -13.34 31.62
C PHE A 657 15.56 -14.72 32.10
N GLY A 658 15.70 -15.70 31.20
CA GLY A 658 16.05 -17.07 31.56
C GLY A 658 17.47 -17.18 32.12
N PHE A 659 18.47 -16.70 31.39
CA PHE A 659 19.86 -16.77 31.84
C PHE A 659 20.15 -15.78 32.97
N LEU A 660 19.59 -14.56 32.92
CA LEU A 660 19.67 -13.60 34.03
C LEU A 660 19.18 -14.22 35.35
N LEU A 661 18.00 -14.84 35.38
CA LEU A 661 17.50 -15.44 36.62
C LEU A 661 18.36 -16.60 37.11
N VAL A 662 18.92 -17.43 36.22
CA VAL A 662 19.84 -18.51 36.59
C VAL A 662 21.16 -17.97 37.17
N ALA A 663 21.78 -17.01 36.48
CA ALA A 663 23.04 -16.38 36.89
C ALA A 663 22.93 -15.54 38.17
N LEU A 664 21.75 -14.93 38.41
CA LEU A 664 21.49 -14.17 39.64
C LEU A 664 21.18 -15.06 40.86
N ILE A 665 20.46 -16.19 40.69
CA ILE A 665 20.02 -17.00 41.83
C ILE A 665 21.08 -18.04 42.24
N TRP A 666 21.53 -18.90 41.32
CA TRP A 666 22.46 -20.01 41.63
C TRP A 666 23.93 -19.66 41.40
N LYS A 667 24.23 -18.42 41.00
CA LYS A 667 25.55 -17.98 40.53
C LYS A 667 26.12 -18.81 39.36
N PHE A 668 25.24 -19.43 38.58
CA PHE A 668 25.62 -20.32 37.49
C PHE A 668 25.82 -19.53 36.19
N ASP A 669 26.98 -19.69 35.56
CA ASP A 669 27.36 -18.96 34.35
C ASP A 669 27.23 -19.88 33.13
N PHE A 670 26.51 -19.44 32.10
CA PHE A 670 26.19 -20.29 30.95
C PHE A 670 27.15 -20.04 29.77
N SER A 671 27.46 -21.10 29.03
CA SER A 671 28.38 -21.08 27.89
C SER A 671 27.89 -20.18 26.74
N PRO A 672 28.60 -19.09 26.37
CA PRO A 672 28.24 -18.24 25.24
C PRO A 672 28.17 -19.02 23.92
N PHE A 673 29.11 -19.94 23.72
CA PHE A 673 29.15 -20.84 22.56
C PHE A 673 27.88 -21.69 22.41
N MET A 674 27.27 -22.14 23.52
CA MET A 674 26.01 -22.90 23.47
C MET A 674 24.83 -22.03 23.04
N VAL A 675 24.83 -20.73 23.39
CA VAL A 675 23.85 -19.76 22.90
C VAL A 675 24.03 -19.49 21.40
N LEU A 676 25.28 -19.39 20.94
CA LEU A 676 25.60 -19.26 19.52
C LEU A 676 25.05 -20.44 18.71
N ILE A 677 25.21 -21.68 19.19
CA ILE A 677 24.64 -22.87 18.53
C ILE A 677 23.10 -22.81 18.52
N ILE A 678 22.44 -22.35 19.59
CA ILE A 678 20.98 -22.14 19.61
C ILE A 678 20.58 -21.08 18.56
N ALA A 679 21.33 -19.98 18.43
CA ALA A 679 21.08 -18.94 17.43
C ALA A 679 21.21 -19.48 15.99
N ILE A 680 22.27 -20.24 15.69
CA ILE A 680 22.49 -20.86 14.37
C ILE A 680 21.36 -21.85 14.02
N LEU A 681 20.93 -22.70 14.97
CA LEU A 681 19.82 -23.64 14.76
C LEU A 681 18.46 -22.94 14.62
N ASN A 682 18.26 -21.80 15.28
CA ASN A 682 17.07 -20.96 15.11
C ASN A 682 17.06 -20.29 13.72
N ASP A 683 18.12 -19.57 13.35
CA ASP A 683 18.22 -18.86 12.06
C ASP A 683 18.19 -19.83 10.86
N GLY A 684 18.75 -21.03 10.99
CA GLY A 684 18.65 -22.08 9.97
C GLY A 684 17.24 -22.65 9.77
N THR A 685 16.39 -22.65 10.81
CA THR A 685 15.01 -23.17 10.74
C THR A 685 13.96 -22.09 10.47
N ILE A 686 14.25 -20.83 10.80
CA ILE A 686 13.25 -19.75 10.79
C ILE A 686 12.73 -19.39 9.39
N MET A 687 13.55 -19.60 8.35
CA MET A 687 13.18 -19.38 6.95
C MET A 687 12.03 -20.29 6.48
N THR A 688 11.63 -21.29 7.26
CA THR A 688 10.43 -22.09 6.99
C THR A 688 9.11 -21.35 7.27
N ILE A 689 9.12 -20.28 8.10
CA ILE A 689 7.91 -19.51 8.45
C ILE A 689 7.40 -18.68 7.25
N SER A 690 8.28 -18.14 6.40
CA SER A 690 7.86 -17.38 5.22
C SER A 690 7.03 -18.24 4.25
N LYS A 691 7.42 -19.52 4.10
CA LYS A 691 6.83 -20.52 3.20
C LYS A 691 5.61 -21.26 3.81
N ASP A 692 5.20 -20.90 5.03
CA ASP A 692 4.15 -21.57 5.82
C ASP A 692 2.69 -21.31 5.37
N ARG A 693 1.75 -22.14 5.87
CA ARG A 693 0.30 -22.06 5.63
C ARG A 693 -0.47 -21.64 6.90
N VAL A 694 -0.53 -20.33 7.14
CA VAL A 694 -1.37 -19.70 8.18
C VAL A 694 -2.75 -19.32 7.62
N LYS A 695 -3.80 -19.31 8.46
CA LYS A 695 -5.14 -18.83 8.09
C LYS A 695 -5.19 -17.29 8.06
N PRO A 696 -5.86 -16.64 7.11
CA PRO A 696 -6.06 -15.19 7.12
C PRO A 696 -6.93 -14.74 8.32
N SER A 697 -6.81 -13.48 8.70
CA SER A 697 -7.74 -12.86 9.65
C SER A 697 -9.08 -12.58 8.96
N PRO A 698 -10.24 -12.95 9.56
CA PRO A 698 -11.55 -12.66 8.97
C PRO A 698 -11.84 -11.15 9.00
N VAL A 699 -11.45 -10.45 10.06
CA VAL A 699 -11.49 -8.99 10.16
C VAL A 699 -10.17 -8.38 9.67
N PRO A 700 -10.18 -7.10 9.21
CA PRO A 700 -8.94 -6.34 8.98
C PRO A 700 -8.03 -6.37 10.20
N ASP A 701 -6.72 -6.46 9.99
CA ASP A 701 -5.71 -6.50 11.07
C ASP A 701 -4.55 -5.55 10.73
N SER A 702 -4.01 -4.90 11.75
CA SER A 702 -2.99 -3.84 11.63
C SER A 702 -1.90 -4.01 12.69
N TRP A 703 -0.80 -3.24 12.59
CA TRP A 703 0.36 -3.33 13.49
C TRP A 703 0.06 -2.81 14.90
N LYS A 704 -0.71 -3.58 15.66
CA LYS A 704 -0.95 -3.40 17.10
C LYS A 704 0.28 -3.86 17.88
N LEU A 705 1.39 -3.12 17.76
CA LEU A 705 2.68 -3.45 18.38
C LEU A 705 2.55 -3.73 19.89
N ASN A 706 1.70 -2.99 20.60
CA ASN A 706 1.42 -3.23 22.02
C ASN A 706 0.79 -4.61 22.31
N GLU A 707 -0.07 -5.13 21.41
CA GLU A 707 -0.66 -6.47 21.51
C GLU A 707 0.40 -7.56 21.27
N ILE A 708 1.25 -7.31 20.28
CA ILE A 708 2.36 -8.19 19.86
C ILE A 708 3.41 -8.30 20.97
N PHE A 709 3.88 -7.15 21.49
CA PHE A 709 4.84 -7.11 22.58
C PHE A 709 4.26 -7.72 23.86
N ALA A 710 3.02 -7.39 24.25
CA ALA A 710 2.40 -7.99 25.44
C ALA A 710 2.28 -9.52 25.32
N THR A 711 1.92 -10.04 24.15
CA THR A 711 1.86 -11.49 23.90
C THR A 711 3.25 -12.12 23.96
N GLY A 712 4.25 -11.51 23.32
CA GLY A 712 5.63 -12.01 23.32
C GLY A 712 6.28 -12.00 24.70
N ILE A 713 6.12 -10.93 25.48
CA ILE A 713 6.63 -10.83 26.86
C ILE A 713 6.02 -11.91 27.75
N VAL A 714 4.71 -12.13 27.67
CA VAL A 714 4.02 -13.11 28.52
C VAL A 714 4.43 -14.56 28.20
N LEU A 715 4.56 -14.91 26.91
CA LEU A 715 5.06 -16.22 26.50
C LEU A 715 6.54 -16.39 26.91
N GLY A 716 7.40 -15.41 26.61
CA GLY A 716 8.82 -15.43 26.94
C GLY A 716 9.10 -15.51 28.45
N ALA A 717 8.32 -14.79 29.27
CA ALA A 717 8.46 -14.82 30.73
C ALA A 717 8.02 -16.15 31.33
N TYR A 718 6.91 -16.75 30.88
CA TYR A 718 6.54 -18.12 31.29
C TYR A 718 7.63 -19.12 30.88
N MET A 719 8.15 -19.00 29.65
CA MET A 719 9.23 -19.85 29.16
C MET A 719 10.50 -19.71 30.01
N ALA A 720 10.89 -18.49 30.41
CA ALA A 720 12.02 -18.25 31.31
C ALA A 720 11.78 -18.87 32.70
N ILE A 721 10.58 -18.72 33.27
CA ILE A 721 10.19 -19.35 34.55
C ILE A 721 10.26 -20.88 34.45
N VAL A 722 9.88 -21.48 33.33
CA VAL A 722 10.04 -22.93 33.08
C VAL A 722 11.50 -23.35 33.03
N THR A 723 12.39 -22.55 32.42
CA THR A 723 13.85 -22.79 32.42
C THR A 723 14.41 -22.77 33.84
N VAL A 724 14.03 -21.75 34.62
CA VAL A 724 14.43 -21.57 36.02
C VAL A 724 13.92 -22.72 36.90
N LEU A 725 12.68 -23.15 36.69
CA LEU A 725 12.09 -24.30 37.39
C LEU A 725 12.82 -25.60 37.03
N PHE A 726 13.17 -25.81 35.75
CA PHE A 726 13.97 -26.95 35.30
C PHE A 726 15.35 -26.99 35.96
N PHE A 727 16.04 -25.84 35.99
CA PHE A 727 17.34 -25.68 36.64
C PHE A 727 17.27 -26.01 38.14
N TRP A 728 16.31 -25.43 38.86
CA TRP A 728 16.08 -25.70 40.28
C TRP A 728 15.79 -27.19 40.56
N LEU A 729 14.94 -27.82 39.74
CA LEU A 729 14.61 -29.25 39.87
C LEU A 729 15.80 -30.18 39.56
N ALA A 730 16.84 -29.70 38.87
CA ALA A 730 18.03 -30.47 38.52
C ALA A 730 19.20 -30.30 39.51
N GLU A 731 19.38 -29.10 40.08
CA GLU A 731 20.53 -28.78 40.95
C GLU A 731 20.18 -28.79 42.46
N ASP A 732 19.02 -28.26 42.86
CA ASP A 732 18.66 -28.19 44.28
C ASP A 732 17.92 -29.44 44.78
N THR A 733 17.22 -30.14 43.90
CA THR A 733 16.32 -31.26 44.25
C THR A 733 16.69 -32.56 43.57
N ASP A 734 16.52 -33.68 44.26
CA ASP A 734 16.61 -35.02 43.67
C ASP A 734 15.32 -35.47 42.95
N PHE A 735 14.49 -34.53 42.47
CA PHE A 735 13.21 -34.87 41.84
C PHE A 735 13.38 -35.76 40.60
N PHE A 736 14.32 -35.42 39.71
CA PHE A 736 14.58 -36.21 38.51
C PHE A 736 15.30 -37.54 38.82
N SER A 737 16.29 -37.51 39.71
CA SER A 737 17.10 -38.67 40.14
C SER A 737 16.32 -39.68 41.00
N VAL A 738 15.21 -39.28 41.63
CA VAL A 738 14.28 -40.20 42.31
C VAL A 738 13.15 -40.65 41.37
N SER A 739 12.49 -39.73 40.67
CA SER A 739 11.26 -40.04 39.91
C SER A 739 11.50 -40.82 38.62
N PHE A 740 12.65 -40.63 37.95
CA PHE A 740 12.92 -41.22 36.63
C PHE A 740 14.04 -42.26 36.61
N ASN A 741 14.79 -42.44 37.70
CA ASN A 741 15.85 -43.44 37.79
C ASN A 741 15.33 -44.87 37.54
N ALA A 742 14.23 -45.26 38.19
CA ALA A 742 13.58 -46.57 37.97
C ALA A 742 13.01 -46.78 36.55
N THR A 743 12.82 -45.71 35.76
CA THR A 743 12.17 -45.77 34.43
C THR A 743 13.16 -45.57 33.27
N PHE A 744 14.23 -44.81 33.49
CA PHE A 744 15.18 -44.38 32.45
C PHE A 744 16.68 -44.51 32.86
N GLY A 745 17.00 -45.06 34.03
CA GLY A 745 18.40 -45.31 34.46
C GLY A 745 19.21 -44.03 34.75
N VAL A 746 18.53 -42.98 35.21
CA VAL A 746 19.03 -41.60 35.31
C VAL A 746 19.92 -41.40 36.55
N LYS A 747 21.16 -40.94 36.34
CA LYS A 747 22.09 -40.53 37.41
C LYS A 747 21.80 -39.08 37.85
N SER A 748 22.06 -38.75 39.12
CA SER A 748 22.06 -37.34 39.55
C SER A 748 23.23 -36.58 38.93
N ILE A 749 23.00 -35.34 38.49
CA ILE A 749 23.95 -34.44 37.81
C ILE A 749 24.37 -33.25 38.69
N ARG A 750 23.93 -33.26 39.96
CA ARG A 750 24.09 -32.17 40.92
C ARG A 750 25.56 -31.74 41.06
N GLY A 751 25.82 -30.44 40.93
CA GLY A 751 27.14 -29.83 40.97
C GLY A 751 27.99 -30.04 39.71
N ASN A 752 27.58 -30.90 38.75
CA ASN A 752 28.30 -31.10 37.50
C ASN A 752 27.89 -30.05 36.46
N HIS A 753 28.59 -28.92 36.47
CA HIS A 753 28.24 -27.74 35.67
C HIS A 753 28.23 -28.01 34.16
N GLU A 754 29.04 -28.95 33.67
CA GLU A 754 29.14 -29.27 32.23
C GLU A 754 27.96 -30.13 31.73
N GLU A 755 27.50 -31.09 32.56
CA GLU A 755 26.28 -31.87 32.27
C GLU A 755 25.02 -31.02 32.47
N LEU A 756 25.01 -30.13 33.47
CA LEU A 756 23.92 -29.17 33.69
C LEU A 756 23.80 -28.18 32.52
N THR A 757 24.93 -27.73 31.95
CA THR A 757 24.97 -26.93 30.71
C THR A 757 24.36 -27.69 29.53
N ALA A 758 24.70 -28.97 29.34
CA ALA A 758 24.12 -29.82 28.30
C ALA A 758 22.59 -29.96 28.45
N ALA A 759 22.12 -30.18 29.69
CA ALA A 759 20.70 -30.30 30.00
C ALA A 759 19.92 -29.01 29.70
N LEU A 760 20.46 -27.86 30.15
CA LEU A 760 19.84 -26.55 29.96
C LEU A 760 19.82 -26.14 28.48
N TYR A 761 20.93 -26.37 27.75
CA TYR A 761 21.01 -26.18 26.29
C TYR A 761 19.90 -26.96 25.56
N LEU A 762 19.73 -28.25 25.87
CA LEU A 762 18.72 -29.08 25.22
C LEU A 762 17.29 -28.61 25.54
N GLN A 763 16.99 -28.33 26.82
CA GLN A 763 15.70 -27.77 27.24
C GLN A 763 15.39 -26.47 26.48
N VAL A 764 16.39 -25.58 26.37
CA VAL A 764 16.25 -24.30 25.68
C VAL A 764 16.04 -24.47 24.19
N SER A 765 16.79 -25.35 23.52
CA SER A 765 16.63 -25.60 22.09
C SER A 765 15.24 -26.14 21.75
N ILE A 766 14.77 -27.19 22.44
CA ILE A 766 13.48 -27.83 22.16
C ILE A 766 12.33 -26.84 22.33
N ILE A 767 12.24 -26.17 23.49
CA ILE A 767 11.09 -25.32 23.80
C ILE A 767 11.08 -24.04 22.94
N SER A 768 12.26 -23.54 22.54
CA SER A 768 12.35 -22.33 21.72
C SER A 768 11.86 -22.58 20.30
N GLN A 769 12.19 -23.71 19.66
CA GLN A 769 11.60 -24.04 18.36
C GLN A 769 10.15 -24.54 18.47
N ALA A 770 9.78 -25.21 19.56
CA ALA A 770 8.40 -25.62 19.80
C ALA A 770 7.44 -24.41 19.83
N LEU A 771 7.90 -23.25 20.34
CA LEU A 771 7.15 -21.99 20.33
C LEU A 771 6.61 -21.59 18.95
N ILE A 772 7.27 -21.95 17.84
CA ILE A 772 6.78 -21.67 16.48
C ILE A 772 5.39 -22.29 16.27
N PHE A 773 5.12 -23.47 16.84
CA PHE A 773 3.81 -24.13 16.74
C PHE A 773 2.71 -23.47 17.60
N VAL A 774 3.09 -22.72 18.64
CA VAL A 774 2.19 -21.91 19.46
C VAL A 774 1.89 -20.56 18.79
N THR A 775 2.91 -19.87 18.28
CA THR A 775 2.77 -18.53 17.68
C THR A 775 2.12 -18.57 16.31
N ARG A 776 2.33 -19.63 15.50
CA ARG A 776 1.63 -19.81 14.21
C ARG A 776 0.10 -19.86 14.32
N THR A 777 -0.42 -20.32 15.45
CA THR A 777 -1.80 -20.78 15.59
C THR A 777 -2.67 -19.74 16.29
N ARG A 778 -3.84 -19.43 15.70
CA ARG A 778 -4.87 -18.64 16.39
C ARG A 778 -5.68 -19.54 17.32
N GLY A 779 -5.88 -20.80 16.96
CA GLY A 779 -6.44 -21.85 17.83
C GLY A 779 -5.37 -22.61 18.63
N TRP A 780 -5.71 -23.84 19.03
CA TRP A 780 -4.77 -24.77 19.68
C TRP A 780 -3.77 -25.29 18.65
N SER A 781 -2.49 -25.32 19.03
CA SER A 781 -1.37 -25.77 18.19
C SER A 781 -1.48 -27.22 17.70
N ILE A 782 -2.07 -28.09 18.53
CA ILE A 782 -2.27 -29.52 18.27
C ILE A 782 -3.55 -29.77 17.42
N SER A 783 -4.34 -28.73 17.12
CA SER A 783 -5.60 -28.88 16.38
C SER A 783 -5.39 -29.31 14.93
N TYR A 784 -6.12 -30.35 14.51
CA TYR A 784 -6.19 -30.83 13.12
C TYR A 784 -6.50 -29.70 12.10
N SER A 785 -7.20 -28.65 12.53
CA SER A 785 -7.57 -27.49 11.72
C SER A 785 -6.41 -26.52 11.41
N GLU A 786 -5.28 -26.61 12.11
CA GLU A 786 -4.14 -25.66 12.01
C GLU A 786 -2.79 -26.36 11.81
N ARG A 787 -2.83 -27.54 11.16
CA ARG A 787 -1.67 -28.36 10.78
C ARG A 787 -0.49 -27.52 10.24
N PRO A 788 0.75 -27.73 10.75
CA PRO A 788 1.94 -27.06 10.23
C PRO A 788 2.29 -27.51 8.81
N GLY A 789 3.00 -26.64 8.07
CA GLY A 789 3.60 -27.01 6.79
C GLY A 789 4.68 -28.08 6.97
N ILE A 790 4.77 -29.02 6.02
CA ILE A 790 5.73 -30.15 6.05
C ILE A 790 7.17 -29.65 6.24
N LEU A 791 7.52 -28.56 5.55
CA LEU A 791 8.84 -27.90 5.64
C LEU A 791 9.22 -27.51 7.08
N LEU A 792 8.29 -26.92 7.84
CA LEU A 792 8.50 -26.53 9.23
C LEU A 792 8.65 -27.75 10.15
N VAL A 793 7.85 -28.80 9.93
CA VAL A 793 7.94 -30.05 10.70
C VAL A 793 9.28 -30.74 10.48
N VAL A 794 9.74 -30.82 9.23
CA VAL A 794 11.05 -31.39 8.88
C VAL A 794 12.20 -30.55 9.47
N ALA A 795 12.13 -29.21 9.38
CA ALA A 795 13.13 -28.33 9.96
C ALA A 795 13.23 -28.46 11.49
N PHE A 796 12.09 -28.53 12.20
CA PHE A 796 12.05 -28.82 13.63
C PHE A 796 12.72 -30.17 13.96
N PHE A 797 12.33 -31.26 13.28
CA PHE A 797 12.92 -32.57 13.56
C PHE A 797 14.43 -32.61 13.27
N ILE A 798 14.92 -31.97 12.19
CA ILE A 798 16.35 -31.93 11.88
C ILE A 798 17.11 -31.15 12.96
N ALA A 799 16.68 -29.94 13.30
CA ALA A 799 17.41 -29.10 14.26
C ALA A 799 17.32 -29.65 15.69
N GLN A 800 16.22 -30.29 16.08
CA GLN A 800 16.10 -30.95 17.38
C GLN A 800 16.84 -32.29 17.46
N LEU A 801 16.98 -33.02 16.34
CA LEU A 801 17.87 -34.17 16.27
C LEU A 801 19.33 -33.72 16.46
N LEU A 802 19.76 -32.65 15.79
CA LEU A 802 21.09 -32.07 15.97
C LEU A 802 21.32 -31.59 17.42
N ALA A 803 20.38 -30.85 18.00
CA ALA A 803 20.48 -30.40 19.39
C ALA A 803 20.54 -31.58 20.39
N THR A 804 19.74 -32.63 20.16
CA THR A 804 19.77 -33.84 21.00
C THR A 804 21.11 -34.57 20.86
N ILE A 805 21.65 -34.71 19.65
CA ILE A 805 22.96 -35.33 19.40
C ILE A 805 24.07 -34.54 20.11
N ILE A 806 24.06 -33.21 20.03
CA ILE A 806 25.04 -32.34 20.72
C ILE A 806 24.94 -32.55 22.23
N ALA A 807 23.76 -32.45 22.83
CA ALA A 807 23.58 -32.61 24.28
C ALA A 807 23.94 -34.02 24.80
N VAL A 808 23.77 -35.06 23.97
CA VAL A 808 24.06 -36.45 24.35
C VAL A 808 25.53 -36.81 24.20
N TYR A 809 26.23 -36.30 23.18
CA TYR A 809 27.57 -36.77 22.79
C TYR A 809 28.69 -35.72 22.83
N ALA A 810 28.40 -34.42 22.89
CA ALA A 810 29.44 -33.41 22.92
C ALA A 810 30.29 -33.50 24.20
N LYS A 811 31.60 -33.49 24.04
CA LYS A 811 32.59 -33.30 25.12
C LYS A 811 33.56 -32.25 24.63
N TRP A 812 33.29 -31.00 24.98
CA TRP A 812 34.02 -29.84 24.50
C TRP A 812 34.37 -28.98 25.71
N ASP A 813 35.57 -29.22 26.25
CA ASP A 813 36.15 -28.54 27.41
C ASP A 813 36.13 -27.00 27.23
N PHE A 814 36.29 -26.55 25.98
CA PHE A 814 36.25 -25.12 25.62
C PHE A 814 34.85 -24.50 25.71
N ALA A 815 33.79 -25.29 25.54
CA ALA A 815 32.40 -24.86 25.56
C ALA A 815 31.69 -25.21 26.87
N GLY A 816 32.40 -25.80 27.86
CA GLY A 816 31.85 -26.18 29.15
C GLY A 816 30.72 -27.21 29.05
N ILE A 817 30.86 -28.23 28.20
CA ILE A 817 29.81 -29.25 27.97
C ILE A 817 30.34 -30.68 28.04
N SER A 818 29.60 -31.54 28.76
CA SER A 818 29.80 -32.98 28.80
C SER A 818 28.48 -33.70 28.49
N GLY A 819 28.55 -34.69 27.59
CA GLY A 819 27.40 -35.41 27.05
C GLY A 819 26.61 -36.19 28.10
N ILE A 820 25.37 -35.78 28.34
CA ILE A 820 24.53 -36.23 29.46
C ILE A 820 23.85 -37.60 29.22
N GLY A 821 23.92 -38.14 28.01
CA GLY A 821 23.36 -39.44 27.64
C GLY A 821 21.85 -39.44 27.33
N TRP A 822 21.42 -40.46 26.59
CA TRP A 822 20.05 -40.57 26.05
C TRP A 822 18.94 -40.63 27.11
N GLY A 823 19.20 -41.20 28.30
CA GLY A 823 18.20 -41.28 29.37
C GLY A 823 17.77 -39.90 29.88
N TRP A 824 18.75 -39.04 30.15
CA TRP A 824 18.50 -37.63 30.51
C TRP A 824 17.86 -36.85 29.36
N ALA A 825 18.33 -37.03 28.12
CA ALA A 825 17.71 -36.40 26.96
C ALA A 825 16.21 -36.76 26.83
N GLY A 826 15.84 -38.03 27.07
CA GLY A 826 14.45 -38.48 27.12
C GLY A 826 13.61 -37.78 28.20
N VAL A 827 14.17 -37.59 29.40
CA VAL A 827 13.50 -36.84 30.49
C VAL A 827 13.34 -35.35 30.15
N ILE A 828 14.35 -34.73 29.51
CA ILE A 828 14.29 -33.33 29.06
C ILE A 828 13.23 -33.14 27.97
N TRP A 829 13.14 -34.08 27.02
CA TRP A 829 12.07 -34.12 26.02
C TRP A 829 10.69 -34.25 26.69
N LEU A 830 10.51 -35.19 27.63
CA LEU A 830 9.25 -35.39 28.36
C LEU A 830 8.83 -34.14 29.14
N PHE A 831 9.74 -33.54 29.90
CA PHE A 831 9.52 -32.29 30.63
C PHE A 831 9.13 -31.14 29.69
N THR A 832 9.78 -31.05 28.54
CA THR A 832 9.49 -29.99 27.54
C THR A 832 8.12 -30.20 26.87
N VAL A 833 7.73 -31.44 26.56
CA VAL A 833 6.39 -31.75 26.03
C VAL A 833 5.29 -31.45 27.05
N VAL A 834 5.52 -31.69 28.35
CA VAL A 834 4.56 -31.33 29.40
C VAL A 834 4.45 -29.80 29.57
N THR A 835 5.58 -29.10 29.62
CA THR A 835 5.62 -27.63 29.82
C THR A 835 5.24 -26.83 28.57
N TYR A 836 5.16 -27.48 27.41
CA TYR A 836 4.61 -26.92 26.17
C TYR A 836 3.10 -26.68 26.23
N ILE A 837 2.32 -27.61 26.81
CA ILE A 837 0.84 -27.58 26.76
C ILE A 837 0.24 -26.27 27.35
N PRO A 838 0.73 -25.72 28.48
CA PRO A 838 0.22 -24.46 29.02
C PRO A 838 0.49 -23.22 28.15
N LEU A 839 1.41 -23.26 27.18
CA LEU A 839 1.69 -22.12 26.29
C LEU A 839 0.45 -21.73 25.47
N ASP A 840 -0.31 -22.70 24.97
CA ASP A 840 -1.58 -22.45 24.26
C ASP A 840 -2.62 -21.83 25.20
N VAL A 841 -2.74 -22.33 26.43
CA VAL A 841 -3.67 -21.78 27.44
C VAL A 841 -3.31 -20.33 27.75
N LEU A 842 -2.02 -20.03 27.92
CA LEU A 842 -1.52 -18.69 28.19
C LEU A 842 -1.75 -17.74 26.99
N LYS A 843 -1.55 -18.22 25.76
CA LYS A 843 -1.86 -17.51 24.50
C LYS A 843 -3.34 -17.13 24.40
N PHE A 844 -4.27 -18.01 24.79
CA PHE A 844 -5.69 -17.68 24.86
C PHE A 844 -5.98 -16.65 25.95
N LEU A 845 -5.39 -16.81 27.13
CA LEU A 845 -5.63 -15.93 28.29
C LEU A 845 -5.17 -14.49 28.01
N ILE A 846 -3.97 -14.30 27.43
CA ILE A 846 -3.49 -12.96 27.07
C ILE A 846 -4.34 -12.31 25.96
N ARG A 847 -4.78 -13.07 24.94
CA ARG A 847 -5.68 -12.54 23.90
C ARG A 847 -7.04 -12.15 24.48
N LEU A 848 -7.60 -12.94 25.38
CA LEU A 848 -8.84 -12.63 26.11
C LEU A 848 -8.72 -11.33 26.91
N VAL A 849 -7.60 -11.14 27.62
CA VAL A 849 -7.32 -9.91 28.39
C VAL A 849 -7.16 -8.68 27.49
N LEU A 850 -6.50 -8.82 26.33
CA LEU A 850 -6.21 -7.70 25.42
C LEU A 850 -7.40 -7.31 24.52
N THR A 851 -8.21 -8.28 24.08
CA THR A 851 -9.33 -8.05 23.14
C THR A 851 -10.72 -8.07 23.80
N GLY A 852 -10.83 -8.54 25.04
CA GLY A 852 -12.09 -8.64 25.78
C GLY A 852 -13.01 -9.80 25.39
N HIS A 853 -12.75 -10.48 24.27
CA HIS A 853 -13.54 -11.60 23.77
C HIS A 853 -12.71 -12.88 23.71
N ALA A 854 -13.18 -13.91 24.41
CA ALA A 854 -12.48 -15.19 24.54
C ALA A 854 -12.60 -16.09 23.30
N TRP A 855 -13.72 -15.99 22.57
CA TRP A 855 -14.19 -17.07 21.71
C TRP A 855 -15.23 -16.63 20.67
N GLU A 856 -14.79 -16.23 19.48
CA GLU A 856 -15.68 -16.04 18.31
C GLU A 856 -15.39 -17.07 17.22
N ASN A 857 -15.91 -18.29 17.42
CA ASN A 857 -16.10 -19.26 16.35
C ASN A 857 -17.29 -18.84 15.48
N HIS A 858 -17.04 -18.05 14.43
CA HIS A 858 -17.92 -18.01 13.26
C HIS A 858 -17.67 -19.25 12.38
N PRO A 859 -18.67 -19.77 11.61
CA PRO A 859 -19.83 -19.03 11.10
C PRO A 859 -21.25 -19.58 11.45
N ASP A 860 -21.38 -20.73 12.10
CA ASP A 860 -22.66 -21.47 12.20
C ASP A 860 -23.85 -20.71 12.84
N ASN A 861 -23.57 -19.82 13.80
CA ASN A 861 -24.63 -19.13 14.54
C ASN A 861 -25.42 -18.10 13.72
N GLN A 862 -24.80 -17.49 12.69
CA GLN A 862 -25.54 -16.63 11.76
C GLN A 862 -26.47 -17.47 10.87
N VAL A 863 -26.01 -18.62 10.37
CA VAL A 863 -26.85 -19.53 9.57
C VAL A 863 -28.03 -20.08 10.38
N ARG A 864 -27.84 -20.43 11.66
CA ARG A 864 -28.93 -20.85 12.56
C ARG A 864 -29.93 -19.73 12.89
N ASN A 865 -29.51 -18.47 12.88
CA ASN A 865 -30.42 -17.34 13.11
C ASN A 865 -31.13 -16.89 11.84
N ALA A 866 -30.46 -16.85 10.68
CA ALA A 866 -31.06 -16.56 9.38
C ALA A 866 -32.17 -17.57 9.00
N LYS A 867 -32.04 -18.85 9.39
CA LYS A 867 -33.06 -19.88 9.14
C LYS A 867 -34.32 -19.77 10.02
N LYS A 868 -34.40 -18.85 10.99
CA LYS A 868 -35.61 -18.63 11.82
C LYS A 868 -36.61 -17.71 11.10
N LYS A 869 -37.48 -18.29 10.26
CA LYS A 869 -38.65 -17.58 9.71
C LYS A 869 -39.46 -16.87 10.82
N PRO A 870 -39.90 -15.61 10.63
CA PRO A 870 -40.66 -14.89 11.65
C PRO A 870 -42.07 -15.48 11.83
N LYS A 871 -42.30 -16.18 12.96
CA LYS A 871 -43.66 -16.58 13.36
C LYS A 871 -44.48 -15.33 13.68
N LYS A 872 -45.66 -15.20 13.05
CA LYS A 872 -46.62 -14.10 13.30
C LYS A 872 -46.96 -14.02 14.79
N ARG A 873 -46.57 -12.92 15.46
CA ARG A 873 -46.95 -12.62 16.84
C ARG A 873 -48.44 -12.22 16.89
N LYS A 874 -49.31 -13.09 17.42
CA LYS A 874 -50.62 -12.64 17.95
C LYS A 874 -50.39 -11.87 19.25
N ARG A 875 -51.25 -10.89 19.54
CA ARG A 875 -51.29 -10.21 20.85
C ARG A 875 -51.81 -11.18 21.93
N GLY A 876 -51.25 -11.11 23.12
CA GLY A 876 -51.61 -11.92 24.29
C GLY A 876 -50.64 -11.60 25.43
N SER A 877 -51.12 -11.60 26.68
CA SER A 877 -50.34 -11.19 27.84
C SER A 877 -49.45 -12.30 28.39
N ASN A 878 -48.30 -11.91 28.95
CA ASN A 878 -47.91 -12.14 30.35
C ASN A 878 -46.42 -11.77 30.50
N SER A 879 -46.10 -10.89 31.46
CA SER A 879 -44.78 -10.27 31.57
C SER A 879 -44.29 -10.26 33.02
N GLU A 880 -43.89 -11.42 33.53
CA GLU A 880 -43.31 -11.56 34.87
C GLU A 880 -42.34 -12.75 34.93
N THR A 881 -41.07 -12.53 34.58
CA THR A 881 -39.94 -13.45 34.86
C THR A 881 -38.57 -12.87 34.46
N SER A 882 -38.49 -11.99 33.46
CA SER A 882 -37.22 -11.47 32.92
C SER A 882 -36.52 -10.44 33.81
N LEU A 883 -37.25 -9.79 34.71
CA LEU A 883 -36.81 -8.58 35.43
C LEU A 883 -35.73 -8.80 36.51
N ILE A 884 -35.46 -10.04 36.91
CA ILE A 884 -34.54 -10.35 38.02
C ILE A 884 -33.06 -10.38 37.58
N MET A 885 -32.76 -10.63 36.30
CA MET A 885 -31.37 -10.74 35.82
C MET A 885 -30.75 -9.38 35.42
N GLU A 886 -31.50 -8.47 34.77
CA GLU A 886 -30.96 -7.18 34.32
C GLU A 886 -30.65 -6.21 35.48
N SER A 887 -31.41 -6.28 36.57
CA SER A 887 -31.27 -5.37 37.72
C SER A 887 -29.87 -5.42 38.35
N ARG A 888 -29.27 -6.62 38.46
CA ARG A 888 -27.91 -6.78 39.01
C ARG A 888 -26.79 -6.25 38.11
N PHE A 889 -27.00 -6.18 36.80
CA PHE A 889 -25.96 -5.76 35.86
C PHE A 889 -25.82 -4.23 35.79
N ASN A 890 -26.94 -3.51 35.78
CA ASN A 890 -26.96 -2.04 35.72
C ASN A 890 -26.38 -1.37 36.98
N PHE A 891 -26.54 -1.97 38.17
CA PHE A 891 -25.93 -1.45 39.40
C PHE A 891 -24.40 -1.42 39.32
N PHE A 892 -23.78 -2.48 38.79
CA PHE A 892 -22.32 -2.58 38.66
C PHE A 892 -21.75 -1.59 37.64
N LEU A 893 -22.44 -1.39 36.52
CA LEU A 893 -22.11 -0.36 35.52
C LEU A 893 -22.24 1.07 36.08
N PHE A 894 -23.26 1.34 36.91
CA PHE A 894 -23.43 2.64 37.56
C PHE A 894 -22.26 2.95 38.50
N CYS A 895 -21.88 2.02 39.38
CA CYS A 895 -20.70 2.18 40.26
C CYS A 895 -19.40 2.44 39.47
N ARG A 896 -19.20 1.75 38.34
CA ARG A 896 -18.00 1.92 37.49
C ARG A 896 -17.99 3.25 36.72
N ARG A 897 -19.15 3.86 36.44
CA ARG A 897 -19.28 5.20 35.84
C ARG A 897 -19.08 6.33 36.87
N VAL A 898 -19.53 6.11 38.12
CA VAL A 898 -19.33 7.07 39.23
C VAL A 898 -17.86 7.14 39.67
N SER A 899 -17.15 6.01 39.75
CA SER A 899 -15.74 5.99 40.19
C SER A 899 -14.78 6.73 39.24
N ARG A 900 -15.01 6.66 37.92
CA ARG A 900 -14.19 7.38 36.92
C ARG A 900 -14.38 8.91 36.95
N ARG A 901 -15.55 9.42 37.34
CA ARG A 901 -15.78 10.89 37.48
C ARG A 901 -15.19 11.50 38.76
N ARG A 902 -14.78 10.70 39.75
CA ARG A 902 -14.19 11.16 41.03
C ARG A 902 -12.65 11.22 41.09
N ARG A 903 -11.93 10.99 39.97
CA ARG A 903 -10.45 11.17 39.91
C ARG A 903 -9.98 12.43 39.16
N ALA A 904 -10.90 13.23 38.62
CA ALA A 904 -10.59 14.44 37.83
C ALA A 904 -10.86 15.77 38.57
N THR A 905 -11.26 15.74 39.85
CA THR A 905 -11.56 16.94 40.66
C THR A 905 -11.14 16.74 42.12
N GLY A 906 -10.52 17.77 42.72
CA GLY A 906 -10.31 17.88 44.17
C GLY A 906 -9.02 17.27 44.74
N ARG A 907 -7.90 18.00 44.65
CA ARG A 907 -6.72 17.80 45.54
C ARG A 907 -6.55 18.97 46.52
N THR A 908 -7.64 19.34 47.18
CA THR A 908 -7.68 20.35 48.26
C THR A 908 -8.72 19.93 49.29
N SER A 909 -8.27 19.52 50.48
CA SER A 909 -9.14 19.27 51.64
C SER A 909 -8.76 20.22 52.75
N ALA A 910 -9.70 21.07 53.16
CA ALA A 910 -9.49 22.04 54.23
C ALA A 910 -9.63 21.40 55.63
N LYS A 911 -9.03 22.03 56.65
CA LYS A 911 -9.35 21.75 58.05
C LYS A 911 -10.69 22.40 58.42
N LEU A 912 -11.46 21.71 59.28
CA LEU A 912 -12.70 22.21 59.87
C LEU A 912 -12.43 23.19 61.02
N ASN A 913 -13.00 24.41 60.93
CA ASN A 913 -13.93 24.99 61.92
C ASN A 913 -14.11 26.51 61.70
N GLY A 914 -15.34 26.98 61.53
CA GLY A 914 -15.65 28.41 61.35
C GLY A 914 -17.16 28.67 61.24
N ARG A 915 -17.74 29.31 62.25
CA ARG A 915 -19.20 29.49 62.43
C ARG A 915 -19.77 30.73 61.69
N LYS A 916 -21.08 30.64 61.36
CA LYS A 916 -22.11 31.72 61.18
C LYS A 916 -22.23 32.48 59.84
N ARG A 917 -23.48 32.42 59.31
CA ARG A 917 -24.29 33.52 58.70
C ARG A 917 -23.80 34.09 57.34
N LYS A 918 -24.65 34.67 56.47
CA LYS A 918 -26.12 34.91 56.42
C LYS A 918 -26.51 35.17 54.95
N GLU A 919 -27.74 34.82 54.52
CA GLU A 919 -28.55 35.49 53.45
C GLU A 919 -27.93 35.72 52.04
N SER A 920 -28.67 36.07 50.98
CA SER A 920 -30.00 35.66 50.49
C SER A 920 -30.11 36.00 48.99
N SER A 921 -30.97 35.31 48.22
CA SER A 921 -31.31 35.65 46.82
C SER A 921 -32.31 36.84 46.75
N PRO A 922 -32.83 37.30 45.58
CA PRO A 922 -32.49 37.06 44.16
C PRO A 922 -32.43 38.38 43.32
N GLY A 923 -32.42 38.34 41.96
CA GLY A 923 -33.12 39.40 41.17
C GLY A 923 -32.51 39.95 39.86
N LEU A 924 -32.92 39.36 38.72
CA LEU A 924 -33.38 39.99 37.44
C LEU A 924 -32.77 41.29 36.80
N ARG A 925 -32.70 41.22 35.45
CA ARG A 925 -32.94 42.26 34.39
C ARG A 925 -31.77 43.04 33.71
N LYS A 926 -31.56 42.64 32.43
CA LYS A 926 -31.56 43.44 31.18
C LYS A 926 -30.48 44.52 30.87
N TRP A 927 -29.78 44.24 29.75
CA TRP A 927 -29.60 45.07 28.54
C TRP A 927 -28.43 46.08 28.37
N LYS A 928 -27.67 45.78 27.29
CA LYS A 928 -27.09 46.65 26.24
C LYS A 928 -25.80 47.49 26.48
N ARG A 929 -24.87 47.20 25.55
CA ARG A 929 -23.84 48.04 24.89
C ARG A 929 -22.47 48.23 25.57
N SER A 930 -21.47 48.17 24.69
CA SER A 930 -20.02 48.46 24.76
C SER A 930 -19.76 49.99 24.71
N PRO A 931 -18.50 50.52 24.78
CA PRO A 931 -17.17 49.87 24.70
C PRO A 931 -16.17 50.26 25.84
N PRO A 932 -14.93 49.70 25.86
CA PRO A 932 -13.94 49.97 26.91
C PRO A 932 -12.94 51.13 26.60
N PRO A 933 -12.51 51.91 27.61
CA PRO A 933 -11.30 52.75 27.58
C PRO A 933 -10.05 52.04 28.21
N PRO A 934 -8.82 52.59 28.09
CA PRO A 934 -7.58 51.79 28.15
C PRO A 934 -6.67 52.20 29.37
N PRO A 935 -5.32 51.98 29.45
CA PRO A 935 -4.68 51.47 30.69
C PRO A 935 -3.53 52.38 31.24
N ARG A 936 -2.64 51.83 32.11
CA ARG A 936 -1.30 52.29 32.61
C ARG A 936 -1.26 52.76 34.09
N PRO A 937 -0.07 52.87 34.75
CA PRO A 937 1.22 52.15 34.61
C PRO A 937 1.92 51.81 35.98
N ILE A 938 3.26 51.55 35.95
CA ILE A 938 4.28 51.74 37.02
C ILE A 938 4.43 50.62 38.09
N CYS A 939 5.62 50.21 38.57
CA CYS A 939 6.99 50.13 37.97
C CYS A 939 7.98 49.36 38.90
N THR A 940 9.28 49.34 38.56
CA THR A 940 10.45 48.72 39.29
C THR A 940 10.51 47.18 39.24
N GLY A 941 11.66 46.48 39.23
CA GLY A 941 13.11 46.80 39.16
C GLY A 941 13.90 45.53 39.60
N THR A 942 15.09 45.14 39.12
CA THR A 942 16.24 45.83 38.50
C THR A 942 16.92 44.98 37.38
N ALA A 943 18.20 45.20 37.03
CA ALA A 943 18.87 44.70 35.82
C ALA A 943 19.69 43.39 36.02
N THR A 944 20.15 42.69 34.96
CA THR A 944 21.44 43.02 34.30
C THR A 944 21.54 42.51 32.83
N ARG A 945 22.41 43.20 32.06
CA ARG A 945 22.92 43.00 30.67
C ARG A 945 23.13 41.54 30.20
N CYS A 946 23.18 41.22 28.89
CA CYS A 946 23.13 42.00 27.62
C CYS A 946 22.56 41.08 26.49
N ARG A 947 21.65 41.51 25.59
CA ARG A 947 21.83 42.31 24.33
C ARG A 947 22.56 41.57 23.18
N ARG A 948 22.23 41.70 21.88
CA ARG A 948 21.11 42.26 21.03
C ARG A 948 21.51 41.98 19.53
N PHE A 949 20.79 42.29 18.44
CA PHE A 949 19.55 43.07 18.20
C PHE A 949 18.86 42.68 16.86
N LEU A 950 17.54 42.93 16.79
CA LEU A 950 16.76 43.29 15.59
C LEU A 950 15.94 44.56 15.96
N PRO A 951 15.68 45.53 15.07
CA PRO A 951 14.71 45.41 13.95
C PRO A 951 15.28 46.05 12.63
N ALA A 952 14.57 46.64 11.63
CA ALA A 952 13.19 47.13 11.54
C ALA A 952 12.69 47.44 10.10
N LYS A 953 11.34 47.46 9.95
CA LYS A 953 10.43 48.56 9.50
C LYS A 953 10.93 49.62 8.49
N ASP A 954 10.08 50.21 7.64
CA ASP A 954 8.62 50.15 7.34
C ASP A 954 8.45 50.64 5.87
N GLY A 955 7.31 50.62 5.16
CA GLY A 955 5.94 50.21 5.49
C GLY A 955 4.90 51.11 4.79
N GLY A 956 4.54 50.85 3.53
CA GLY A 956 3.73 51.74 2.67
C GLY A 956 2.93 51.02 1.57
N ARG A 957 1.90 51.69 1.01
CA ARG A 957 0.92 51.13 0.06
C ARG A 957 0.31 52.25 -0.81
N PHE A 958 0.31 52.14 -2.14
CA PHE A 958 -0.85 52.39 -3.06
C PHE A 958 -0.48 52.54 -4.56
N LYS A 959 -1.29 51.91 -5.43
CA LYS A 959 -1.76 52.23 -6.80
C LYS A 959 -0.98 53.12 -7.80
N MET A 960 -0.90 52.55 -9.01
CA MET A 960 -1.33 53.10 -10.33
C MET A 960 -0.47 54.16 -11.06
N GLU A 961 -0.56 54.08 -12.39
CA GLU A 961 0.01 54.96 -13.42
C GLU A 961 1.57 54.98 -13.50
N GLY A 962 2.19 55.09 -14.68
CA GLY A 962 1.64 55.06 -16.04
C GLY A 962 2.60 55.67 -17.06
N LYS A 963 2.59 55.15 -18.31
CA LYS A 963 3.39 55.59 -19.48
C LYS A 963 4.90 55.26 -19.39
N GLN A 964 5.49 54.67 -20.45
CA GLN A 964 6.23 55.29 -21.58
C GLN A 964 7.42 56.17 -21.11
N THR A 965 8.63 56.10 -21.70
CA THR A 965 9.00 55.74 -23.08
C THR A 965 10.29 54.90 -23.20
N LYS A 966 10.50 54.34 -24.41
CA LYS A 966 11.79 54.19 -25.16
C LYS A 966 13.04 54.67 -24.41
N GLY A 967 14.08 53.84 -24.24
CA GLY A 967 15.07 53.53 -25.29
C GLY A 967 16.35 54.37 -25.06
N ASP A 968 17.48 54.17 -25.73
CA ASP A 968 17.91 53.14 -26.69
C ASP A 968 19.46 53.18 -26.80
N PHE A 969 20.11 52.12 -27.33
CA PHE A 969 21.56 51.99 -27.58
C PHE A 969 22.55 52.13 -26.39
N GLY A 970 23.78 51.63 -26.53
CA GLY A 970 24.86 51.87 -25.54
C GLY A 970 25.88 50.77 -25.25
N LEU A 971 26.30 50.02 -26.28
CA LEU A 971 27.60 49.34 -26.46
C LEU A 971 28.71 49.50 -25.38
N LEU A 972 29.15 48.35 -24.85
CA LEU A 972 30.55 47.87 -24.71
C LEU A 972 31.71 48.86 -24.99
N PRO A 973 32.82 48.84 -24.19
CA PRO A 973 33.80 47.75 -24.39
C PRO A 973 34.68 47.29 -23.20
N CYS A 974 35.20 46.06 -23.37
CA CYS A 974 36.54 45.52 -23.00
C CYS A 974 37.24 45.91 -21.68
N GLY A 975 37.44 44.93 -20.79
CA GLY A 975 38.25 45.06 -19.56
C GLY A 975 38.88 43.75 -19.04
N ASN A 976 39.88 43.23 -19.75
CA ASN A 976 40.81 42.16 -19.30
C ASN A 976 41.36 42.41 -17.86
N LYS A 977 41.78 41.42 -17.04
CA LYS A 977 42.38 40.10 -17.33
C LYS A 977 42.37 39.17 -16.09
N ARG A 978 42.33 37.84 -16.33
CA ARG A 978 43.15 36.76 -15.70
C ARG A 978 44.05 37.18 -14.50
N ARG A 979 44.09 36.50 -13.34
CA ARG A 979 44.67 35.15 -13.02
C ARG A 979 44.78 35.06 -11.46
N LYS A 980 45.01 33.94 -10.74
CA LYS A 980 45.11 32.48 -10.98
C LYS A 980 45.12 31.75 -9.61
N GLN A 981 44.59 30.52 -9.54
CA GLN A 981 44.90 29.47 -8.54
C GLN A 981 44.66 29.76 -7.03
N GLY A 982 44.21 28.71 -6.34
CA GLY A 982 43.68 28.68 -4.98
C GLY A 982 42.68 27.54 -4.92
#